data_AF-A0A8T6D5K3-F1
#
_entry.id   AF-A0A8T6D5K3-F1
#
_cell.length_a   1.000
_cell.length_b   1.000
_cell.length_c   1.000
_cell.angle_alpha   90.00
_cell.angle_beta   90.00
_cell.angle_gamma   90.00
#
_symmetry.space_group_name_H-M   'P 1'
#
loop_
_entity.id
_entity.type
_entity.pdbx_description
1 polymer ?
#
loop_
_entity_poly.entity_id
_entity_poly.type
_entity_poly.pdbx_seq_one_letter_code
_entity_poly.pdbx_strand_id
1 'polypeptide(L)'
;MRMSTRLDPHRAEKRGPPMPELEHERGFTGTIRTTIADSESSWNEEPTVKRPNVVVIVLDDVGYSQLGCYGSSIDTPALDRIAERGLRYSNFHVTPLCSPTRACLLTGRNHHAVGIGRVTEMNNGFPNTAGFISREAGTLAEMLKPSGYRTMCVGKWHLVVSTMQTPAGPYDHWPLQRGFDRYYGFLFGETSQWNPELFLGNERIDAPATVDSGDDYHLSEAIVDRANLWLRQLASSGDDAPFFLYVAFAAAHSPHHVPAAWADKYRGRFDDGWGVERDRILARQRASGLLPEDQQLAPRNPNVRPWHDLDDDEQRVYARMQEVFAGFLDHADAQIGRLLDELDRLGKLDDTLVIAISDNGASAEGGASGTFDHTRRRNAVRDTLEDISPRLDDLGGPLVMNHYPRGWAMAGNTPFKRYKSHTHSGGIRAPLVISWPKGIAVRGQTRRQFCHVVDLAPTILDLAGVTMPESINGVEQIPMHGVSLSSTLEDPDVPSPKTTQYFEMVGNRAIWHDGWKAVTFHEPGADYDAEPWELYHLEQDIAELNDLAEAEPQRLKDMINLWWKEAERYGVLPLDDLTGGHQLRLQRPGPGRWVFQQGAVLPHFFRQGPFLLGSSHRIEAQIERDHTAQGGVILADGGRFGGLALYIQHNRLCYTTNAFGEHSRVISDAAIPVGAVTLRADVVRAGEGEASVRMFFNDEPAGNGTLVHFEDRNYVNEPLDVGRDGQTPVDDLYDSPFEFEGRLFDVTIDSAGREIEDPQTLIDDLMRTQ
;
A
#
# COMPACT_ATOMS: atom_id res chain seq x y z
N MET A 1 54.53 -79.18 -0.84
CA MET A 1 53.25 -79.37 -1.56
C MET A 1 52.45 -78.08 -1.41
N ARG A 2 51.91 -77.54 -2.51
CA ARG A 2 51.29 -76.21 -2.64
C ARG A 2 49.86 -76.16 -2.08
N MET A 3 49.43 -74.96 -1.66
CA MET A 3 48.25 -74.16 -2.11
C MET A 3 47.93 -73.14 -0.98
N SER A 4 48.08 -71.81 -1.10
CA SER A 4 47.56 -70.80 -2.04
C SER A 4 46.04 -70.64 -2.05
N THR A 5 45.52 -69.79 -1.15
CA THR A 5 44.31 -69.00 -1.35
C THR A 5 44.68 -67.51 -1.21
N ARG A 6 44.56 -66.78 -2.32
CA ARG A 6 44.70 -65.33 -2.40
C ARG A 6 43.45 -64.69 -1.78
N LEU A 7 43.65 -63.76 -0.84
CA LEU A 7 42.64 -62.76 -0.46
C LEU A 7 42.90 -61.50 -1.30
N ASP A 8 41.85 -61.02 -1.93
CA ASP A 8 41.79 -59.86 -2.82
C ASP A 8 41.97 -58.54 -2.02
N PRO A 9 42.91 -57.64 -2.40
CA PRO A 9 43.17 -56.39 -1.69
C PRO A 9 42.29 -55.20 -2.14
N HIS A 10 41.23 -55.40 -2.95
CA HIS A 10 40.37 -54.30 -3.40
C HIS A 10 38.94 -54.38 -2.87
N ARG A 11 38.75 -53.99 -1.60
CA ARG A 11 37.48 -53.44 -1.13
C ARG A 11 37.67 -51.94 -0.91
N ALA A 12 37.63 -51.18 -2.00
CA ALA A 12 37.47 -49.74 -1.92
C ALA A 12 36.14 -49.45 -1.21
N GLU A 13 36.23 -48.97 0.03
CA GLU A 13 35.10 -48.31 0.69
C GLU A 13 34.67 -47.17 -0.23
N LYS A 14 33.53 -47.34 -0.89
CA LYS A 14 32.82 -46.24 -1.53
C LYS A 14 32.42 -45.28 -0.41
N ARG A 15 33.27 -44.29 -0.11
CA ARG A 15 32.84 -43.09 0.60
C ARG A 15 31.72 -42.49 -0.26
N GLY A 16 30.51 -42.44 0.31
CA GLY A 16 29.42 -41.68 -0.29
C GLY A 16 29.83 -40.23 -0.52
N PRO A 17 29.04 -39.46 -1.29
CA PRO A 17 29.28 -38.03 -1.41
C PRO A 17 29.42 -37.42 0.00
N PRO A 18 30.33 -36.44 0.19
CA PRO A 18 30.47 -35.78 1.48
C PRO A 18 29.08 -35.29 1.92
N MET A 19 28.70 -35.65 3.15
CA MET A 19 27.49 -35.10 3.75
C MET A 19 27.63 -33.57 3.75
N PRO A 20 26.61 -32.81 3.34
CA PRO A 20 26.66 -31.36 3.45
C PRO A 20 26.93 -30.97 4.90
N GLU A 21 27.83 -30.02 5.11
CA GLU A 21 28.13 -29.46 6.42
C GLU A 21 26.84 -28.94 7.07
N LEU A 22 26.58 -29.37 8.31
CA LEU A 22 25.38 -28.95 9.03
C LEU A 22 25.47 -27.45 9.32
N GLU A 23 24.33 -26.74 9.36
CA GLU A 23 24.31 -25.29 9.58
C GLU A 23 25.09 -24.84 10.82
N HIS A 24 24.97 -25.59 11.92
CA HIS A 24 25.66 -25.31 13.18
C HIS A 24 27.15 -25.71 13.19
N GLU A 25 27.63 -26.39 12.15
CA GLU A 25 29.05 -26.71 11.97
C GLU A 25 29.76 -25.66 11.09
N ARG A 26 29.00 -24.86 10.33
CA ARG A 26 29.58 -23.86 9.42
C ARG A 26 30.43 -22.84 10.16
N GLY A 27 31.69 -22.76 9.77
CA GLY A 27 32.68 -21.85 10.36
C GLY A 27 33.33 -22.38 11.65
N PHE A 28 32.92 -23.56 12.14
CA PHE A 28 33.56 -24.18 13.29
C PHE A 28 34.98 -24.66 12.93
N THR A 29 35.96 -23.91 13.38
CA THR A 29 37.40 -24.23 13.26
C THR A 29 37.98 -25.03 14.43
N GLY A 30 37.16 -25.37 15.43
CA GLY A 30 37.59 -26.13 16.60
C GLY A 30 37.78 -27.63 16.32
N THR A 31 38.04 -28.40 17.37
CA THR A 31 38.15 -29.87 17.29
C THR A 31 37.17 -30.52 18.26
N ILE A 32 36.29 -31.39 17.75
CA ILE A 32 35.37 -32.18 18.59
C ILE A 32 35.99 -33.56 18.86
N ARG A 33 36.15 -33.91 20.15
CA ARG A 33 36.58 -35.24 20.61
C ARG A 33 35.58 -35.81 21.64
N THR A 34 35.90 -36.97 22.19
CA THR A 34 35.01 -37.71 23.10
C THR A 34 34.62 -36.92 24.35
N THR A 35 35.52 -36.09 24.88
CA THR A 35 35.28 -35.29 26.07
C THR A 35 35.59 -33.82 25.81
N ILE A 36 34.99 -32.91 26.58
CA ILE A 36 35.31 -31.48 26.53
C ILE A 36 36.80 -31.22 26.84
N ALA A 37 37.43 -32.07 27.67
CA ALA A 37 38.85 -31.94 28.01
C ALA A 37 39.77 -32.25 26.82
N ASP A 38 39.29 -33.03 25.86
CA ASP A 38 40.01 -33.41 24.65
C ASP A 38 39.58 -32.57 23.43
N SER A 39 38.60 -31.67 23.60
CA SER A 39 38.00 -30.88 22.52
C SER A 39 38.47 -29.42 22.60
N GLU A 40 38.51 -28.77 21.46
CA GLU A 40 38.81 -27.34 21.33
C GLU A 40 37.57 -26.65 20.77
N SER A 41 36.94 -25.79 21.56
CA SER A 41 35.89 -24.91 21.06
C SER A 41 36.50 -23.84 20.18
N SER A 42 35.82 -23.48 19.10
CA SER A 42 36.03 -22.21 18.42
C SER A 42 34.72 -21.42 18.39
N TRP A 43 34.86 -20.11 18.27
CA TRP A 43 33.75 -19.19 18.04
C TRP A 43 33.91 -18.68 16.62
N ASN A 44 32.79 -18.57 15.89
CA ASN A 44 32.82 -17.92 14.59
C ASN A 44 33.25 -16.47 14.77
N GLU A 45 34.33 -16.07 14.10
CA GLU A 45 34.70 -14.66 14.03
C GLU A 45 33.64 -13.92 13.22
N GLU A 46 33.10 -12.82 13.76
CA GLU A 46 32.16 -12.01 13.01
C GLU A 46 32.84 -11.42 11.76
N PRO A 47 32.13 -11.33 10.63
CA PRO A 47 32.69 -10.74 9.42
C PRO A 47 33.20 -9.32 9.70
N THR A 48 34.46 -9.07 9.36
CA THR A 48 35.14 -7.77 9.61
C THR A 48 34.81 -6.69 8.58
N VAL A 49 34.01 -7.00 7.56
CA VAL A 49 33.65 -6.05 6.50
C VAL A 49 32.60 -5.07 7.04
N LYS A 50 33.02 -3.83 7.26
CA LYS A 50 32.11 -2.72 7.58
C LYS A 50 31.28 -2.39 6.34
N ARG A 51 29.95 -2.46 6.48
CA ARG A 51 28.97 -2.13 5.43
C ARG A 51 28.12 -0.94 5.90
N PRO A 52 27.63 -0.07 5.00
CA PRO A 52 26.76 1.04 5.39
C PRO A 52 25.42 0.51 5.90
N ASN A 53 24.82 1.24 6.83
CA ASN A 53 23.40 1.06 7.13
C ASN A 53 22.57 1.59 5.95
N VAL A 54 21.36 1.09 5.77
CA VAL A 54 20.47 1.49 4.69
C VAL A 54 19.12 1.86 5.27
N VAL A 55 18.63 3.06 4.96
CA VAL A 55 17.29 3.53 5.28
C VAL A 55 16.61 3.93 3.98
N VAL A 56 15.50 3.27 3.66
CA VAL A 56 14.67 3.62 2.49
C VAL A 56 13.34 4.15 2.99
N ILE A 57 13.06 5.41 2.68
CA ILE A 57 11.83 6.12 3.02
C ILE A 57 10.95 6.18 1.76
N VAL A 58 9.70 5.76 1.88
CA VAL A 58 8.72 5.81 0.80
C VAL A 58 7.51 6.63 1.25
N LEU A 59 7.25 7.70 0.52
CA LEU A 59 6.00 8.46 0.58
C LEU A 59 4.98 7.84 -0.39
N ASP A 60 3.71 7.98 -0.08
CA ASP A 60 2.58 7.40 -0.81
C ASP A 60 1.83 8.54 -1.53
N ASP A 61 1.69 8.46 -2.85
CA ASP A 61 0.98 9.46 -3.69
C ASP A 61 1.53 10.90 -3.69
N VAL A 62 2.78 11.12 -3.27
CA VAL A 62 3.40 12.44 -3.30
C VAL A 62 3.96 12.73 -4.71
N GLY A 63 3.39 13.72 -5.40
CA GLY A 63 3.82 14.15 -6.71
C GLY A 63 5.24 14.73 -6.76
N TYR A 64 5.81 14.74 -7.97
CA TYR A 64 7.18 15.19 -8.25
C TYR A 64 7.56 16.51 -7.57
N SER A 65 6.64 17.46 -7.51
CA SER A 65 6.90 18.84 -7.07
C SER A 65 6.24 19.22 -5.75
N GLN A 66 5.89 18.23 -4.92
CA GLN A 66 5.28 18.47 -3.62
C GLN A 66 6.29 18.55 -2.47
N LEU A 67 7.58 18.31 -2.73
CA LEU A 67 8.69 18.54 -1.79
C LEU A 67 9.31 19.93 -1.97
N GLY A 68 9.72 20.59 -0.89
CA GLY A 68 10.40 21.90 -0.90
C GLY A 68 11.63 21.91 -1.81
N CYS A 69 12.48 20.90 -1.70
CA CYS A 69 13.66 20.72 -2.54
C CYS A 69 13.37 20.37 -4.01
N TYR A 70 12.08 20.15 -4.36
CA TYR A 70 11.54 20.02 -5.71
C TYR A 70 10.66 21.21 -6.14
N GLY A 71 10.71 22.31 -5.38
CA GLY A 71 10.03 23.58 -5.70
C GLY A 71 8.65 23.76 -5.08
N SER A 72 8.21 22.90 -4.17
CA SER A 72 6.93 23.05 -3.46
C SER A 72 6.90 24.30 -2.56
N SER A 73 5.69 24.73 -2.20
CA SER A 73 5.42 25.70 -1.13
C SER A 73 5.07 25.03 0.21
N ILE A 74 4.99 23.70 0.22
CA ILE A 74 4.79 22.87 1.42
C ILE A 74 6.13 22.75 2.15
N ASP A 75 6.11 22.91 3.47
CA ASP A 75 7.31 22.80 4.28
C ASP A 75 7.69 21.31 4.42
N THR A 76 8.86 20.93 3.89
CA THR A 76 9.42 19.56 4.04
C THR A 76 10.90 19.62 4.46
N PRO A 77 11.23 20.26 5.59
CA PRO A 77 12.62 20.51 6.00
C PRO A 77 13.47 19.24 6.20
N ALA A 78 12.90 18.09 6.56
CA ALA A 78 13.66 16.86 6.74
C ALA A 78 14.09 16.27 5.40
N LEU A 79 13.21 16.24 4.40
CA LEU A 79 13.53 15.84 3.03
C LEU A 79 14.49 16.84 2.36
N ASP A 80 14.30 18.14 2.63
CA ASP A 80 15.22 19.19 2.18
C ASP A 80 16.62 18.99 2.78
N ARG A 81 16.71 18.64 4.07
CA ARG A 81 17.96 18.28 4.73
C ARG A 81 18.64 17.05 4.12
N ILE A 82 17.89 16.03 3.69
CA ILE A 82 18.44 14.88 2.96
C ILE A 82 19.02 15.33 1.62
N ALA A 83 18.28 16.14 0.86
CA ALA A 83 18.75 16.69 -0.41
C ALA A 83 20.00 17.57 -0.26
N GLU A 84 20.02 18.46 0.72
CA GLU A 84 21.14 19.37 0.99
C GLU A 84 22.41 18.62 1.40
N ARG A 85 22.29 17.55 2.18
CA ARG A 85 23.42 16.70 2.59
C ARG A 85 23.85 15.70 1.53
N GLY A 86 23.07 15.54 0.47
CA GLY A 86 23.27 14.51 -0.54
C GLY A 86 22.96 14.99 -1.96
N LEU A 87 22.17 14.21 -2.68
CA LEU A 87 21.85 14.38 -4.09
C LEU A 87 20.35 14.37 -4.31
N ARG A 88 19.90 15.14 -5.32
CA ARG A 88 18.53 15.09 -5.85
C ARG A 88 18.56 14.56 -7.27
N TYR A 89 17.62 13.69 -7.63
CA TYR A 89 17.49 13.19 -9.00
C TYR A 89 16.30 13.87 -9.66
N SER A 90 16.57 14.74 -10.63
CA SER A 90 15.49 15.39 -11.37
C SER A 90 14.88 14.44 -12.40
N ASN A 91 15.59 13.37 -12.77
CA ASN A 91 15.20 12.44 -13.83
C ASN A 91 14.86 11.00 -13.37
N PHE A 92 14.30 10.86 -12.15
CA PHE A 92 13.87 9.57 -11.58
C PHE A 92 12.45 9.17 -11.99
N HIS A 93 12.25 7.86 -12.19
CA HIS A 93 10.97 7.27 -12.59
C HIS A 93 10.56 6.11 -11.71
N VAL A 94 9.25 5.97 -11.55
CA VAL A 94 8.57 4.90 -10.83
C VAL A 94 7.52 4.28 -11.76
N THR A 95 6.84 3.24 -11.29
CA THR A 95 5.59 2.82 -11.94
C THR A 95 4.47 3.78 -11.49
N PRO A 96 3.35 3.90 -12.24
CA PRO A 96 2.33 4.87 -11.89
C PRO A 96 1.33 4.36 -10.82
N LEU A 97 1.65 3.30 -10.07
CA LEU A 97 0.87 2.82 -8.91
C LEU A 97 1.78 2.28 -7.80
N CYS A 98 1.24 2.25 -6.59
CA CYS A 98 1.95 1.95 -5.34
C CYS A 98 2.52 0.51 -5.25
N SER A 99 1.70 -0.55 -5.29
CA SER A 99 2.20 -1.94 -5.21
C SER A 99 3.26 -2.25 -6.28
N PRO A 100 3.03 -1.91 -7.57
CA PRO A 100 4.01 -2.17 -8.61
C PRO A 100 5.36 -1.45 -8.40
N THR A 101 5.36 -0.21 -7.91
CA THR A 101 6.59 0.50 -7.57
C THR A 101 7.31 -0.14 -6.39
N ARG A 102 6.59 -0.51 -5.33
CA ARG A 102 7.16 -1.16 -4.14
C ARG A 102 7.78 -2.52 -4.50
N ALA A 103 7.15 -3.26 -5.41
CA ALA A 103 7.70 -4.51 -5.94
C ALA A 103 9.00 -4.27 -6.71
N CYS A 104 9.03 -3.26 -7.58
CA CYS A 104 10.25 -2.87 -8.31
C CYS A 104 11.38 -2.43 -7.35
N LEU A 105 11.06 -1.62 -6.36
CA LEU A 105 12.01 -1.10 -5.37
C LEU A 105 12.67 -2.23 -4.59
N LEU A 106 11.87 -3.15 -4.06
CA LEU A 106 12.38 -4.19 -3.19
C LEU A 106 13.09 -5.30 -3.97
N THR A 107 12.81 -5.48 -5.26
CA THR A 107 13.36 -6.61 -6.03
C THR A 107 14.36 -6.21 -7.10
N GLY A 108 14.43 -4.94 -7.50
CA GLY A 108 15.23 -4.49 -8.64
C GLY A 108 14.76 -5.03 -9.99
N ARG A 109 13.50 -5.48 -10.07
CA ARG A 109 12.91 -6.15 -11.23
C ARG A 109 11.59 -5.52 -11.61
N ASN A 110 11.26 -5.55 -12.89
CA ASN A 110 10.00 -4.99 -13.41
C ASN A 110 8.79 -5.71 -12.82
N HIS A 111 7.79 -4.93 -12.42
CA HIS A 111 6.64 -5.35 -11.62
C HIS A 111 5.81 -6.49 -12.25
N HIS A 112 5.65 -6.51 -13.56
CA HIS A 112 4.97 -7.59 -14.28
C HIS A 112 5.68 -8.94 -14.14
N ALA A 113 7.02 -8.94 -14.27
CA ALA A 113 7.83 -10.15 -14.19
C ALA A 113 7.84 -10.79 -12.81
N VAL A 114 7.43 -10.04 -11.78
CA VAL A 114 7.41 -10.52 -10.39
C VAL A 114 6.00 -10.73 -9.84
N GLY A 115 4.95 -10.60 -10.66
CA GLY A 115 3.56 -10.89 -10.29
C GLY A 115 2.74 -9.71 -9.75
N ILE A 116 3.25 -8.47 -9.85
CA ILE A 116 2.59 -7.24 -9.38
C ILE A 116 2.36 -6.27 -10.56
N GLY A 117 1.65 -6.73 -11.61
CA GLY A 117 1.30 -5.91 -12.79
C GLY A 117 0.44 -4.69 -12.46
N ARG A 118 -0.32 -4.76 -11.35
CA ARG A 118 -1.26 -3.75 -10.86
C ARG A 118 -1.32 -3.81 -9.33
N VAL A 119 -2.13 -2.96 -8.71
CA VAL A 119 -2.35 -3.04 -7.25
C VAL A 119 -2.95 -4.39 -6.87
N THR A 120 -2.62 -4.89 -5.68
CA THR A 120 -2.91 -6.27 -5.26
C THR A 120 -4.40 -6.60 -5.18
N GLU A 121 -5.24 -5.58 -5.03
CA GLU A 121 -6.71 -5.65 -5.01
C GLU A 121 -7.31 -5.93 -6.39
N MET A 122 -6.53 -5.72 -7.45
CA MET A 122 -6.94 -5.80 -8.84
C MET A 122 -6.44 -7.06 -9.55
N ASN A 123 -6.00 -8.09 -8.82
CA ASN A 123 -5.60 -9.39 -9.39
C ASN A 123 -6.68 -9.95 -10.33
N ASN A 124 -6.29 -10.35 -11.54
CA ASN A 124 -7.17 -10.85 -12.59
C ASN A 124 -6.96 -12.36 -12.91
N GLY A 125 -6.11 -13.04 -12.15
CA GLY A 125 -5.82 -14.47 -12.27
C GLY A 125 -4.67 -14.82 -13.21
N PHE A 126 -4.06 -13.85 -13.90
CA PHE A 126 -2.85 -14.09 -14.69
C PHE A 126 -1.58 -14.07 -13.82
N PRO A 127 -0.50 -14.79 -14.21
CA PRO A 127 0.73 -14.85 -13.42
C PRO A 127 1.36 -13.48 -13.13
N ASN A 128 1.26 -12.54 -14.08
CA ASN A 128 1.82 -11.20 -13.96
C ASN A 128 1.03 -10.29 -13.00
N THR A 129 -0.16 -10.69 -12.55
CA THR A 129 -1.00 -9.94 -11.58
C THR A 129 -1.36 -10.78 -10.37
N ALA A 130 -0.59 -11.83 -10.07
CA ALA A 130 -0.81 -12.76 -8.95
C ALA A 130 -1.10 -12.07 -7.60
N GLY A 131 -0.65 -10.82 -7.42
CA GLY A 131 -0.96 -10.01 -6.25
C GLY A 131 0.00 -10.25 -5.09
N PHE A 132 1.12 -10.91 -5.36
CA PHE A 132 2.26 -11.08 -4.46
C PHE A 132 3.55 -11.21 -5.28
N ILE A 133 4.69 -10.87 -4.68
CA ILE A 133 5.99 -10.98 -5.35
C ILE A 133 6.39 -12.47 -5.45
N SER A 134 6.74 -12.94 -6.66
CA SER A 134 7.28 -14.29 -6.88
C SER A 134 8.50 -14.60 -5.99
N ARG A 135 8.67 -15.86 -5.57
CA ARG A 135 9.86 -16.32 -4.81
C ARG A 135 11.13 -16.36 -5.68
N GLU A 136 10.98 -16.32 -7.00
CA GLU A 136 12.09 -16.18 -7.96
C GLU A 136 12.65 -14.74 -8.00
N ALA A 137 11.96 -13.80 -7.34
CA ALA A 137 12.36 -12.41 -7.19
C ALA A 137 12.52 -12.07 -5.70
N GLY A 138 13.67 -12.44 -5.14
CA GLY A 138 14.05 -12.14 -3.78
C GLY A 138 14.08 -10.64 -3.53
N THR A 139 13.57 -10.25 -2.36
CA THR A 139 13.57 -8.85 -1.91
C THR A 139 14.94 -8.42 -1.40
N LEU A 140 15.16 -7.11 -1.29
CA LEU A 140 16.37 -6.52 -0.71
C LEU A 140 16.66 -7.06 0.68
N ALA A 141 15.63 -7.26 1.52
CA ALA A 141 15.80 -7.85 2.82
C ALA A 141 16.33 -9.30 2.72
N GLU A 142 15.76 -10.12 1.84
CA GLU A 142 16.22 -11.49 1.60
C GLU A 142 17.66 -11.54 1.05
N MET A 143 18.05 -10.57 0.22
CA MET A 143 19.39 -10.49 -0.38
C MET A 143 20.46 -9.96 0.58
N LEU A 144 20.11 -9.00 1.45
CA LEU A 144 21.05 -8.36 2.40
C LEU A 144 21.27 -9.21 3.65
N LYS A 145 20.24 -9.94 4.12
CA LYS A 145 20.27 -10.69 5.37
C LYS A 145 21.42 -11.71 5.48
N PRO A 146 21.75 -12.52 4.45
CA PRO A 146 22.90 -13.42 4.49
C PRO A 146 24.25 -12.70 4.68
N SER A 147 24.32 -11.40 4.38
CA SER A 147 25.51 -10.56 4.56
C SER A 147 25.59 -9.89 5.93
N GLY A 148 24.75 -10.31 6.90
CA GLY A 148 24.78 -9.86 8.29
C GLY A 148 23.80 -8.73 8.62
N TYR A 149 23.01 -8.25 7.66
CA TYR A 149 22.06 -7.17 7.89
C TYR A 149 20.94 -7.57 8.86
N ARG A 150 20.61 -6.66 9.79
CA ARG A 150 19.34 -6.69 10.54
C ARG A 150 18.28 -5.96 9.73
N THR A 151 17.13 -6.57 9.52
CA THR A 151 16.15 -6.09 8.55
C THR A 151 14.84 -5.69 9.24
N MET A 152 14.39 -4.46 9.04
CA MET A 152 13.23 -3.88 9.70
C MET A 152 12.31 -3.21 8.69
N CYS A 153 11.01 -3.45 8.81
CA CYS A 153 9.98 -2.83 7.96
C CYS A 153 8.95 -2.12 8.86
N VAL A 154 8.67 -0.86 8.58
CA VAL A 154 7.57 -0.12 9.22
C VAL A 154 6.67 0.55 8.19
N GLY A 155 5.36 0.50 8.44
CA GLY A 155 4.32 1.14 7.64
C GLY A 155 3.74 0.25 6.52
N LYS A 156 3.43 0.84 5.36
CA LYS A 156 2.67 0.22 4.26
C LYS A 156 3.44 -0.90 3.55
N TRP A 157 2.88 -2.11 3.55
CA TRP A 157 3.43 -3.24 2.77
C TRP A 157 2.90 -3.26 1.33
N HIS A 158 1.59 -3.48 1.15
CA HIS A 158 0.88 -3.48 -0.14
C HIS A 158 1.43 -4.43 -1.22
N LEU A 159 1.92 -5.60 -0.80
CA LEU A 159 2.54 -6.60 -1.67
C LEU A 159 1.99 -8.02 -1.42
N VAL A 160 0.77 -8.10 -0.90
CA VAL A 160 0.04 -9.34 -0.66
C VAL A 160 -1.45 -9.11 -0.93
N VAL A 161 -2.06 -10.01 -1.69
CA VAL A 161 -3.50 -10.01 -2.00
C VAL A 161 -4.35 -10.21 -0.74
N SER A 162 -5.49 -9.53 -0.63
CA SER A 162 -6.36 -9.53 0.56
C SER A 162 -6.74 -10.95 1.03
N THR A 163 -6.88 -11.90 0.11
CA THR A 163 -7.22 -13.29 0.45
C THR A 163 -6.13 -14.02 1.24
N MET A 164 -4.90 -13.48 1.28
CA MET A 164 -3.77 -13.99 2.05
C MET A 164 -3.44 -13.10 3.26
N GLN A 165 -4.26 -12.10 3.57
CA GLN A 165 -4.07 -11.19 4.70
C GLN A 165 -4.80 -11.65 5.97
N THR A 166 -5.42 -12.84 5.96
CA THR A 166 -6.16 -13.33 7.13
C THR A 166 -5.22 -13.65 8.30
N PRO A 167 -5.67 -13.51 9.57
CA PRO A 167 -4.91 -13.96 10.74
C PRO A 167 -4.68 -15.48 10.81
N ALA A 168 -5.24 -16.26 9.89
CA ALA A 168 -4.96 -17.70 9.76
C ALA A 168 -3.82 -17.99 8.77
N GLY A 169 -3.33 -16.99 8.04
CA GLY A 169 -2.39 -17.15 6.94
C GLY A 169 -3.05 -17.62 5.64
N PRO A 170 -2.27 -18.14 4.67
CA PRO A 170 -0.83 -18.36 4.72
C PRO A 170 -0.01 -17.06 4.75
N TYR A 171 1.17 -17.11 5.38
CA TYR A 171 2.04 -15.93 5.58
C TYR A 171 3.15 -15.77 4.54
N ASP A 172 3.20 -16.61 3.51
CA ASP A 172 4.33 -16.74 2.58
C ASP A 172 4.84 -15.44 1.96
N HIS A 173 3.96 -14.45 1.80
CA HIS A 173 4.25 -13.17 1.15
C HIS A 173 4.16 -11.96 2.10
N TRP A 174 4.12 -12.22 3.41
CA TRP A 174 4.15 -11.19 4.45
C TRP A 174 5.58 -10.68 4.67
N PRO A 175 5.76 -9.48 5.25
CA PRO A 175 7.09 -8.90 5.44
C PRO A 175 8.12 -9.85 6.08
N LEU A 176 7.74 -10.58 7.14
CA LEU A 176 8.68 -11.47 7.82
C LEU A 176 9.13 -12.65 6.95
N GLN A 177 8.21 -13.20 6.16
CA GLN A 177 8.49 -14.27 5.21
C GLN A 177 9.23 -13.78 3.95
N ARG A 178 9.32 -12.46 3.78
CA ARG A 178 10.05 -11.77 2.71
C ARG A 178 11.28 -11.05 3.24
N GLY A 179 11.98 -11.69 4.16
CA GLY A 179 13.33 -11.35 4.58
C GLY A 179 13.41 -10.47 5.82
N PHE A 180 12.36 -9.69 6.16
CA PHE A 180 12.39 -8.80 7.31
C PHE A 180 12.41 -9.58 8.63
N ASP A 181 13.19 -9.11 9.61
CA ASP A 181 13.21 -9.68 10.98
C ASP A 181 12.06 -9.11 11.82
N ARG A 182 11.61 -7.90 11.50
CA ARG A 182 10.58 -7.16 12.25
C ARG A 182 9.67 -6.39 11.31
N TYR A 183 8.38 -6.36 11.66
CA TYR A 183 7.36 -5.64 10.91
C TYR A 183 6.36 -4.95 11.84
N TYR A 184 5.99 -3.71 11.51
CA TYR A 184 4.91 -2.97 12.16
C TYR A 184 4.24 -2.08 11.13
N GLY A 185 2.95 -2.25 10.87
CA GLY A 185 2.27 -1.44 9.88
C GLY A 185 0.99 -2.10 9.39
N PHE A 186 0.62 -1.82 8.15
CA PHE A 186 -0.62 -2.31 7.54
C PHE A 186 -0.35 -2.93 6.17
N LEU A 187 -1.11 -3.97 5.84
CA LEU A 187 -0.85 -4.79 4.65
C LEU A 187 -1.50 -4.25 3.38
N PHE A 188 -2.59 -3.50 3.51
CA PHE A 188 -3.42 -3.03 2.40
C PHE A 188 -2.87 -1.76 1.71
N GLY A 189 -3.54 -1.32 0.65
CA GLY A 189 -3.16 -0.15 -0.15
C GLY A 189 -3.38 1.20 0.50
N GLU A 190 -4.22 1.28 1.52
CA GLU A 190 -4.52 2.50 2.25
C GLU A 190 -5.05 2.16 3.64
N THR A 191 -5.13 3.16 4.52
CA THR A 191 -5.68 3.00 5.85
C THR A 191 -6.03 4.35 6.48
N SER A 192 -6.88 4.34 7.50
CA SER A 192 -7.12 5.52 8.35
C SER A 192 -5.85 5.86 9.13
N GLN A 193 -5.50 7.14 9.24
CA GLN A 193 -4.34 7.54 10.04
C GLN A 193 -4.64 7.53 11.54
N TRP A 194 -5.93 7.44 11.90
CA TRP A 194 -6.44 7.47 13.27
C TRP A 194 -6.88 6.09 13.76
N ASN A 195 -7.51 5.28 12.90
CA ASN A 195 -8.03 3.95 13.22
C ASN A 195 -7.52 2.89 12.21
N PRO A 196 -6.20 2.66 12.08
CA PRO A 196 -5.64 1.75 11.08
C PRO A 196 -5.83 0.26 11.42
N GLU A 197 -5.83 -0.60 10.39
CA GLU A 197 -5.71 -2.06 10.55
C GLU A 197 -4.23 -2.44 10.66
N LEU A 198 -3.76 -2.72 11.87
CA LEU A 198 -2.33 -2.85 12.18
C LEU A 198 -1.89 -4.28 12.46
N PHE A 199 -0.60 -4.51 12.17
CA PHE A 199 0.09 -5.77 12.43
C PHE A 199 1.43 -5.51 13.09
N LEU A 200 1.81 -6.38 14.03
CA LEU A 200 3.15 -6.49 14.60
C LEU A 200 3.69 -7.89 14.31
N GLY A 201 4.68 -7.98 13.43
CA GLY A 201 5.08 -9.26 12.85
C GLY A 201 3.94 -9.86 12.03
N ASN A 202 3.47 -11.05 12.41
CA ASN A 202 2.32 -11.71 11.77
C ASN A 202 1.03 -11.63 12.60
N GLU A 203 1.04 -10.88 13.71
CA GLU A 203 -0.10 -10.73 14.60
C GLU A 203 -0.84 -9.42 14.27
N ARG A 204 -2.15 -9.51 14.02
CA ARG A 204 -3.02 -8.33 13.97
C ARG A 204 -3.10 -7.74 15.38
N ILE A 205 -2.92 -6.44 15.49
CA ILE A 205 -3.03 -5.71 16.75
C ILE A 205 -4.04 -4.59 16.61
N ASP A 206 -4.66 -4.23 17.72
CA ASP A 206 -5.48 -3.03 17.77
C ASP A 206 -4.59 -1.78 17.75
N ALA A 207 -5.14 -0.67 17.27
CA ALA A 207 -4.46 0.62 17.38
C ALA A 207 -4.21 0.92 18.88
N PRO A 208 -3.02 1.40 19.27
CA PRO A 208 -2.70 1.67 20.67
C PRO A 208 -3.65 2.66 21.36
N ALA A 209 -4.31 3.50 20.56
CA ALA A 209 -5.31 4.46 20.94
C ALA A 209 -6.27 4.66 19.74
N THR A 210 -7.51 5.03 20.02
CA THR A 210 -8.51 5.39 19.00
C THR A 210 -9.00 6.80 19.26
N VAL A 211 -9.65 7.40 18.27
CA VAL A 211 -10.30 8.72 18.44
C VAL A 211 -11.33 8.68 19.57
N ASP A 212 -12.01 7.54 19.70
CA ASP A 212 -13.04 7.33 20.71
C ASP A 212 -12.44 7.11 22.11
N SER A 213 -11.14 6.75 22.23
CA SER A 213 -10.42 6.70 23.51
C SER A 213 -9.94 8.07 24.01
N GLY A 214 -10.01 9.12 23.17
CA GLY A 214 -9.64 10.50 23.51
C GLY A 214 -8.13 10.78 23.51
N ASP A 215 -7.32 9.90 22.91
CA ASP A 215 -5.86 9.99 22.85
C ASP A 215 -5.35 10.53 21.50
N ASP A 216 -4.20 11.21 21.52
CA ASP A 216 -3.54 11.81 20.35
C ASP A 216 -2.76 10.77 19.50
N TYR A 217 -3.44 9.74 18.97
CA TYR A 217 -2.80 8.75 18.08
C TYR A 217 -2.70 9.25 16.63
N HIS A 218 -1.56 9.04 15.96
CA HIS A 218 -1.48 9.19 14.51
C HIS A 218 -0.45 8.22 13.90
N LEU A 219 -0.82 7.55 12.80
CA LEU A 219 -0.03 6.47 12.21
C LEU A 219 1.40 6.89 11.82
N SER A 220 1.59 8.07 11.22
CA SER A 220 2.95 8.57 10.89
C SER A 220 3.88 8.63 12.10
N GLU A 221 3.36 8.98 13.28
CA GLU A 221 4.14 9.02 14.52
C GLU A 221 4.46 7.61 15.00
N ALA A 222 3.45 6.73 15.01
CA ALA A 222 3.60 5.35 15.45
C ALA A 222 4.60 4.55 14.59
N ILE A 223 4.64 4.78 13.27
CA ILE A 223 5.62 4.21 12.34
C ILE A 223 7.04 4.59 12.77
N VAL A 224 7.30 5.87 13.03
CA VAL A 224 8.63 6.38 13.39
C VAL A 224 8.99 6.00 14.83
N ASP A 225 8.03 5.99 15.76
CA ASP A 225 8.25 5.54 17.13
C ASP A 225 8.70 4.09 17.19
N ARG A 226 8.08 3.22 16.37
CA ARG A 226 8.49 1.83 16.27
C ARG A 226 9.88 1.68 15.66
N ALA A 227 10.16 2.39 14.57
CA ALA A 227 11.49 2.38 13.94
C ALA A 227 12.58 2.80 14.94
N ASN A 228 12.36 3.93 15.62
CA ASN A 228 13.29 4.46 16.62
C ASN A 228 13.48 3.51 17.80
N LEU A 229 12.41 2.84 18.27
CA LEU A 229 12.52 1.81 19.29
C LEU A 229 13.45 0.67 18.86
N TRP A 230 13.28 0.14 17.65
CA TRP A 230 14.11 -0.96 17.17
C TRP A 230 15.56 -0.53 16.90
N LEU A 231 15.79 0.69 16.41
CA LEU A 231 17.13 1.25 16.28
C LEU A 231 17.84 1.36 17.63
N ARG A 232 17.14 1.80 18.69
CA ARG A 232 17.69 1.81 20.05
C ARG A 232 18.00 0.41 20.57
N GLN A 233 17.14 -0.56 20.31
CA GLN A 233 17.36 -1.94 20.72
C GLN A 233 18.59 -2.54 20.03
N LEU A 234 18.75 -2.29 18.73
CA LEU A 234 19.94 -2.69 17.97
C LEU A 234 21.20 -2.02 18.52
N ALA A 235 21.18 -0.70 18.72
CA ALA A 235 22.33 0.00 19.28
C ALA A 235 22.69 -0.47 20.71
N SER A 236 21.70 -0.91 21.49
CA SER A 236 21.91 -1.35 22.88
C SER A 236 22.41 -2.78 23.00
N SER A 237 22.29 -3.62 21.96
CA SER A 237 22.80 -5.01 22.02
C SER A 237 24.33 -5.09 21.94
N GLY A 238 25.01 -3.97 21.63
CA GLY A 238 26.45 -3.96 21.39
C GLY A 238 26.85 -4.61 20.05
N ASP A 239 25.85 -4.93 19.22
CA ASP A 239 26.01 -5.48 17.88
C ASP A 239 26.24 -4.32 16.89
N ASP A 240 27.39 -4.31 16.23
CA ASP A 240 27.72 -3.33 15.19
C ASP A 240 27.26 -3.78 13.78
N ALA A 241 26.42 -4.81 13.70
CA ALA A 241 25.82 -5.27 12.46
C ALA A 241 25.12 -4.11 11.71
N PRO A 242 25.27 -4.05 10.37
CA PRO A 242 24.54 -3.09 9.56
C PRO A 242 23.03 -3.40 9.60
N PHE A 243 22.20 -2.39 9.38
CA PHE A 243 20.76 -2.59 9.27
C PHE A 243 20.19 -2.10 7.94
N PHE A 244 19.09 -2.72 7.53
CA PHE A 244 18.21 -2.25 6.47
C PHE A 244 16.86 -1.92 7.07
N LEU A 245 16.51 -0.63 7.07
CA LEU A 245 15.24 -0.12 7.58
C LEU A 245 14.41 0.42 6.41
N TYR A 246 13.31 -0.25 6.11
CA TYR A 246 12.32 0.19 5.13
C TYR A 246 11.18 0.91 5.87
N VAL A 247 11.01 2.20 5.58
CA VAL A 247 10.03 3.10 6.21
C VAL A 247 9.04 3.56 5.15
N ALA A 248 7.87 2.92 5.11
CA ALA A 248 6.85 3.19 4.12
C ALA A 248 5.66 3.91 4.75
N PHE A 249 5.59 5.23 4.61
CA PHE A 249 4.46 5.98 5.14
C PHE A 249 3.17 5.65 4.38
N ALA A 250 2.03 5.82 5.06
CA ALA A 250 0.72 5.98 4.39
C ALA A 250 0.54 7.42 3.87
N ALA A 251 1.28 8.37 4.43
CA ALA A 251 1.25 9.74 3.99
C ALA A 251 1.91 9.91 2.61
N ALA A 252 1.33 10.68 1.68
CA ALA A 252 0.16 11.54 1.83
C ALA A 252 -1.08 10.99 1.10
N HIS A 253 -1.22 9.66 0.98
CA HIS A 253 -2.35 8.99 0.33
C HIS A 253 -3.68 9.34 1.02
N SER A 254 -4.80 9.26 0.29
CA SER A 254 -6.12 9.40 0.90
C SER A 254 -6.42 8.27 1.89
N PRO A 255 -7.20 8.52 2.94
CA PRO A 255 -7.77 9.81 3.32
C PRO A 255 -6.69 10.79 3.81
N HIS A 256 -6.79 12.06 3.38
CA HIS A 256 -5.85 13.09 3.85
C HIS A 256 -6.18 13.43 5.30
N HIS A 257 -5.51 12.80 6.24
CA HIS A 257 -5.77 12.92 7.68
C HIS A 257 -4.59 13.55 8.39
N VAL A 258 -4.85 14.57 9.20
CA VAL A 258 -3.79 15.27 9.95
C VAL A 258 -4.40 16.06 11.10
N PRO A 259 -3.71 16.21 12.26
CA PRO A 259 -4.19 17.12 13.29
C PRO A 259 -4.40 18.55 12.75
N ALA A 260 -5.50 19.19 13.13
CA ALA A 260 -5.95 20.46 12.56
C ALA A 260 -4.88 21.57 12.57
N ALA A 261 -4.03 21.62 13.61
CA ALA A 261 -2.95 22.60 13.73
C ALA A 261 -1.96 22.56 12.55
N TRP A 262 -1.71 21.38 11.96
CA TRP A 262 -0.85 21.24 10.79
C TRP A 262 -1.51 21.74 9.51
N ALA A 263 -2.80 21.45 9.31
CA ALA A 263 -3.56 21.99 8.18
C ALA A 263 -3.71 23.52 8.29
N ASP A 264 -4.00 24.03 9.49
CA ASP A 264 -4.23 25.45 9.76
C ASP A 264 -2.98 26.32 9.58
N LYS A 265 -1.78 25.74 9.67
CA LYS A 265 -0.52 26.40 9.28
C LYS A 265 -0.52 26.90 7.83
N TYR A 266 -1.29 26.25 6.96
CA TYR A 266 -1.39 26.55 5.54
C TYR A 266 -2.59 27.43 5.17
N ARG A 267 -3.40 27.86 6.15
CA ARG A 267 -4.61 28.65 5.90
C ARG A 267 -4.34 29.86 4.99
N GLY A 268 -5.03 29.91 3.85
CA GLY A 268 -4.93 30.97 2.86
C GLY A 268 -3.71 30.91 1.93
N ARG A 269 -2.80 29.93 2.10
CA ARG A 269 -1.59 29.83 1.26
C ARG A 269 -1.90 29.40 -0.18
N PHE A 270 -3.06 28.80 -0.41
CA PHE A 270 -3.46 28.20 -1.68
C PHE A 270 -4.63 28.92 -2.38
N ASP A 271 -5.03 30.10 -1.88
CA ASP A 271 -6.18 30.87 -2.39
C ASP A 271 -6.00 31.38 -3.83
N ASP A 272 -4.75 31.55 -4.27
CA ASP A 272 -4.43 31.94 -5.66
C ASP A 272 -4.63 30.78 -6.67
N GLY A 273 -4.82 29.56 -6.17
CA GLY A 273 -5.19 28.40 -6.95
C GLY A 273 -4.04 27.65 -7.65
N TRP A 274 -4.38 26.46 -8.15
CA TRP A 274 -3.42 25.54 -8.78
C TRP A 274 -2.71 26.11 -10.02
N GLY A 275 -3.30 27.08 -10.73
CA GLY A 275 -2.65 27.70 -11.89
C GLY A 275 -1.43 28.52 -11.48
N VAL A 276 -1.63 29.43 -10.53
CA VAL A 276 -0.56 30.27 -9.97
C VAL A 276 0.46 29.43 -9.23
N GLU A 277 0.02 28.38 -8.52
CA GLU A 277 0.96 27.50 -7.82
C GLU A 277 1.89 26.75 -8.77
N ARG A 278 1.42 26.32 -9.96
CA ARG A 278 2.28 25.73 -10.99
C ARG A 278 3.37 26.69 -11.45
N ASP A 279 3.03 27.97 -11.66
CA ASP A 279 3.98 28.99 -12.06
C ASP A 279 5.03 29.24 -10.96
N ARG A 280 4.59 29.31 -9.69
CA ARG A 280 5.46 29.46 -8.52
C ARG A 280 6.42 28.27 -8.36
N ILE A 281 5.90 27.05 -8.49
CA ILE A 281 6.70 25.82 -8.41
C ILE A 281 7.76 25.81 -9.51
N LEU A 282 7.38 26.04 -10.78
CA LEU A 282 8.32 26.01 -11.90
C LEU A 282 9.40 27.09 -11.74
N ALA A 283 9.04 28.30 -11.27
CA ALA A 283 10.01 29.35 -10.98
C ALA A 283 11.05 28.91 -9.94
N ARG A 284 10.62 28.23 -8.86
CA ARG A 284 11.52 27.67 -7.84
C ARG A 284 12.37 26.52 -8.37
N GLN A 285 11.80 25.63 -9.17
CA GLN A 285 12.51 24.51 -9.81
C GLN A 285 13.65 24.98 -10.74
N ARG A 286 13.39 26.04 -11.51
CA ARG A 286 14.41 26.71 -12.34
C ARG A 286 15.46 27.39 -11.47
N ALA A 287 15.03 28.18 -10.48
CA ALA A 287 15.94 28.93 -9.61
C ALA A 287 16.88 28.02 -8.78
N SER A 288 16.42 26.83 -8.39
CA SER A 288 17.22 25.86 -7.64
C SER A 288 18.13 25.00 -8.52
N GLY A 289 18.07 25.15 -9.85
CA GLY A 289 18.79 24.32 -10.82
C GLY A 289 18.29 22.88 -10.92
N LEU A 290 17.11 22.57 -10.39
CA LEU A 290 16.49 21.24 -10.51
C LEU A 290 16.16 20.97 -11.99
N LEU A 291 15.54 21.96 -12.63
CA LEU A 291 15.15 21.94 -14.05
C LEU A 291 15.91 23.02 -14.85
N PRO A 292 16.05 22.86 -16.18
CA PRO A 292 16.65 23.86 -17.06
C PRO A 292 15.93 25.23 -16.98
N GLU A 293 16.66 26.33 -17.18
CA GLU A 293 16.12 27.70 -17.09
C GLU A 293 14.96 27.97 -18.06
N ASP A 294 14.96 27.31 -19.22
CA ASP A 294 13.97 27.44 -20.28
C ASP A 294 12.78 26.47 -20.14
N GLN A 295 12.80 25.56 -19.15
CA GLN A 295 11.79 24.52 -18.95
C GLN A 295 10.37 25.09 -18.86
N GLN A 296 9.43 24.73 -19.74
CA GLN A 296 8.06 25.26 -19.70
C GLN A 296 7.07 24.34 -18.99
N LEU A 297 5.90 24.86 -18.61
CA LEU A 297 4.79 24.05 -18.10
C LEU A 297 4.14 23.25 -19.23
N ALA A 298 3.82 21.99 -18.97
CA ALA A 298 2.87 21.28 -19.81
C ALA A 298 1.50 21.99 -19.81
N PRO A 299 0.75 21.91 -20.93
CA PRO A 299 -0.61 22.41 -20.98
C PRO A 299 -1.45 21.88 -19.82
N ARG A 300 -2.47 22.65 -19.42
CA ARG A 300 -3.41 22.21 -18.40
C ARG A 300 -4.02 20.86 -18.82
N ASN A 301 -4.02 19.90 -17.90
CA ASN A 301 -4.59 18.58 -18.17
C ASN A 301 -6.07 18.68 -18.58
N PRO A 302 -6.55 17.80 -19.46
CA PRO A 302 -7.96 17.72 -19.80
C PRO A 302 -8.84 17.61 -18.54
N ASN A 303 -10.02 18.23 -18.58
CA ASN A 303 -11.00 18.23 -17.48
C ASN A 303 -10.57 18.93 -16.18
N VAL A 304 -9.50 19.75 -16.22
CA VAL A 304 -9.19 20.71 -15.15
C VAL A 304 -9.67 22.10 -15.58
N ARG A 305 -10.56 22.72 -14.81
CA ARG A 305 -11.02 24.10 -15.05
C ARG A 305 -9.91 25.11 -14.70
N PRO A 306 -9.84 26.27 -15.37
CA PRO A 306 -9.11 27.41 -14.82
C PRO A 306 -9.61 27.74 -13.41
N TRP A 307 -8.70 28.13 -12.51
CA TRP A 307 -9.08 28.47 -11.13
C TRP A 307 -10.04 29.66 -11.08
N HIS A 308 -9.82 30.70 -11.91
CA HIS A 308 -10.68 31.88 -11.97
C HIS A 308 -12.08 31.63 -12.57
N ASP A 309 -12.32 30.45 -13.15
CA ASP A 309 -13.66 30.05 -13.62
C ASP A 309 -14.48 29.40 -12.49
N LEU A 310 -13.87 29.11 -11.34
CA LEU A 310 -14.54 28.57 -10.15
C LEU A 310 -15.26 29.68 -9.39
N ASP A 311 -16.41 29.35 -8.78
CA ASP A 311 -17.06 30.26 -7.84
C ASP A 311 -16.33 30.33 -6.48
N ASP A 312 -16.72 31.28 -5.63
CA ASP A 312 -16.05 31.55 -4.36
C ASP A 312 -16.11 30.36 -3.39
N ASP A 313 -17.19 29.58 -3.41
CA ASP A 313 -17.36 28.40 -2.55
C ASP A 313 -16.50 27.23 -3.05
N GLU A 314 -16.46 27.00 -4.37
CA GLU A 314 -15.54 26.06 -5.01
C GLU A 314 -14.08 26.38 -4.63
N GLN A 315 -13.65 27.63 -4.81
CA GLN A 315 -12.29 28.05 -4.49
C GLN A 315 -11.95 27.82 -3.02
N ARG A 316 -12.85 28.23 -2.10
CA ARG A 316 -12.68 28.07 -0.66
C ARG A 316 -12.55 26.60 -0.24
N VAL A 317 -13.44 25.74 -0.70
CA VAL A 317 -13.42 24.29 -0.36
C VAL A 317 -12.18 23.63 -0.95
N TYR A 318 -11.86 23.90 -2.22
CA TYR A 318 -10.74 23.27 -2.90
C TYR A 318 -9.40 23.73 -2.33
N ALA A 319 -9.26 24.99 -1.92
CA ALA A 319 -8.07 25.49 -1.23
C ALA A 319 -7.91 24.77 0.13
N ARG A 320 -8.97 24.66 0.93
CA ARG A 320 -8.91 23.95 2.22
C ARG A 320 -8.49 22.49 2.07
N MET A 321 -8.98 21.77 1.07
CA MET A 321 -8.54 20.39 0.82
C MET A 321 -7.02 20.29 0.51
N GLN A 322 -6.44 21.31 -0.13
CA GLN A 322 -5.01 21.40 -0.37
C GLN A 322 -4.22 21.78 0.90
N GLU A 323 -4.75 22.66 1.75
CA GLU A 323 -4.15 22.97 3.06
C GLU A 323 -4.04 21.73 3.94
N VAL A 324 -5.08 20.89 3.95
CA VAL A 324 -5.09 19.62 4.67
C VAL A 324 -4.01 18.66 4.12
N PHE A 325 -3.92 18.53 2.79
CA PHE A 325 -2.85 17.73 2.18
C PHE A 325 -1.45 18.26 2.54
N ALA A 326 -1.25 19.59 2.46
CA ALA A 326 0.01 20.23 2.81
C ALA A 326 0.39 20.00 4.28
N GLY A 327 -0.58 20.14 5.20
CA GLY A 327 -0.40 19.81 6.61
C GLY A 327 -0.04 18.35 6.82
N PHE A 328 -0.67 17.42 6.11
CA PHE A 328 -0.40 15.99 6.24
C PHE A 328 1.02 15.63 5.79
N LEU A 329 1.47 16.19 4.66
CA LEU A 329 2.84 15.99 4.16
C LEU A 329 3.88 16.61 5.10
N ASP A 330 3.63 17.82 5.61
CA ASP A 330 4.49 18.50 6.59
C ASP A 330 4.59 17.71 7.91
N HIS A 331 3.47 17.18 8.41
CA HIS A 331 3.47 16.31 9.59
C HIS A 331 4.30 15.05 9.37
N ALA A 332 4.16 14.38 8.23
CA ALA A 332 4.95 13.21 7.87
C ALA A 332 6.45 13.55 7.75
N ASP A 333 6.79 14.68 7.14
CA ASP A 333 8.17 15.17 7.06
C ASP A 333 8.76 15.46 8.45
N ALA A 334 7.98 16.02 9.38
CA ALA A 334 8.40 16.19 10.77
C ALA A 334 8.73 14.84 11.44
N GLN A 335 8.01 13.76 11.11
CA GLN A 335 8.33 12.41 11.59
C GLN A 335 9.61 11.87 10.94
N ILE A 336 9.85 12.13 9.65
CA ILE A 336 11.14 11.84 9.00
C ILE A 336 12.27 12.59 9.72
N GLY A 337 12.03 13.84 10.13
CA GLY A 337 12.93 14.63 10.96
C GLY A 337 13.34 13.88 12.23
N ARG A 338 12.36 13.38 13.00
CA ARG A 338 12.59 12.58 14.22
C ARG A 338 13.40 11.31 13.98
N LEU A 339 13.16 10.61 12.86
CA LEU A 339 13.93 9.41 12.49
C LEU A 339 15.41 9.75 12.24
N LEU A 340 15.66 10.77 11.44
CA LEU A 340 17.01 11.24 11.13
C LEU A 340 17.74 11.74 12.38
N ASP A 341 17.05 12.44 13.27
CA ASP A 341 17.61 12.90 14.54
C ASP A 341 17.95 11.73 15.48
N GLU A 342 17.16 10.65 15.47
CA GLU A 342 17.48 9.44 16.22
C GLU A 342 18.72 8.73 15.67
N LEU A 343 18.86 8.65 14.34
CA LEU A 343 20.07 8.11 13.70
C LEU A 343 21.31 8.94 14.06
N ASP A 344 21.18 10.26 14.14
CA ASP A 344 22.26 11.18 14.54
C ASP A 344 22.61 10.99 16.02
N ARG A 345 21.60 10.92 16.90
CA ARG A 345 21.76 10.66 18.33
C ARG A 345 22.45 9.33 18.62
N LEU A 346 22.19 8.31 17.81
CA LEU A 346 22.84 7.00 17.88
C LEU A 346 24.23 6.97 17.20
N GLY A 347 24.67 8.07 16.57
CA GLY A 347 25.94 8.17 15.87
C GLY A 347 26.01 7.34 14.58
N LYS A 348 24.86 6.98 14.00
CA LYS A 348 24.76 6.12 12.81
C LYS A 348 24.47 6.91 11.53
N LEU A 349 23.95 8.14 11.61
CA LEU A 349 23.48 8.90 10.43
C LEU A 349 24.54 9.09 9.33
N ASP A 350 25.77 9.45 9.67
CA ASP A 350 26.83 9.68 8.68
C ASP A 350 27.22 8.40 7.90
N ASP A 351 27.03 7.23 8.51
CA ASP A 351 27.30 5.91 7.93
C ASP A 351 26.03 5.17 7.48
N THR A 352 24.98 5.95 7.18
CA THR A 352 23.70 5.44 6.70
C THR A 352 23.44 5.99 5.30
N LEU A 353 23.21 5.10 4.34
CA LEU A 353 22.62 5.42 3.05
C LEU A 353 21.13 5.66 3.24
N VAL A 354 20.72 6.93 3.23
CA VAL A 354 19.33 7.35 3.30
C VAL A 354 18.83 7.63 1.89
N ILE A 355 17.81 6.91 1.45
CA ILE A 355 17.12 7.10 0.17
C ILE A 355 15.67 7.45 0.49
N ALA A 356 15.16 8.56 -0.05
CA ALA A 356 13.74 8.89 0.05
C ALA A 356 13.12 9.08 -1.34
N ILE A 357 11.97 8.45 -1.56
CA ILE A 357 11.19 8.51 -2.80
C ILE A 357 9.70 8.73 -2.52
N SER A 358 8.95 9.11 -3.55
CA SER A 358 7.52 8.80 -3.65
C SER A 358 7.31 7.58 -4.55
N ASP A 359 6.24 6.81 -4.33
CA ASP A 359 5.98 5.60 -5.09
C ASP A 359 5.26 5.81 -6.44
N ASN A 360 4.61 6.96 -6.65
CA ASN A 360 4.02 7.38 -7.91
C ASN A 360 3.81 8.90 -7.95
N GLY A 361 3.35 9.41 -9.09
CA GLY A 361 2.91 10.81 -9.19
C GLY A 361 1.69 11.12 -8.33
N ALA A 362 1.33 12.40 -8.22
CA ALA A 362 0.21 12.85 -7.39
C ALA A 362 -1.12 12.20 -7.81
N SER A 363 -1.91 11.76 -6.84
CA SER A 363 -3.21 11.13 -7.11
C SER A 363 -4.26 12.14 -7.53
N ALA A 364 -5.06 11.82 -8.54
CA ALA A 364 -6.21 12.60 -8.99
C ALA A 364 -7.55 11.93 -8.66
N GLU A 365 -7.55 10.98 -7.73
CA GLU A 365 -8.69 10.11 -7.42
C GLU A 365 -9.88 10.86 -6.81
N GLY A 366 -9.64 11.97 -6.09
CA GLY A 366 -10.70 12.89 -5.65
C GLY A 366 -11.49 13.55 -6.79
N GLY A 367 -11.00 13.50 -8.03
CA GLY A 367 -11.73 13.94 -9.21
C GLY A 367 -11.84 15.45 -9.38
N ALA A 368 -12.85 15.94 -10.08
CA ALA A 368 -12.93 17.36 -10.45
C ALA A 368 -13.07 18.32 -9.26
N SER A 369 -13.72 17.86 -8.19
CA SER A 369 -14.12 18.65 -7.01
C SER A 369 -13.50 18.17 -5.70
N GLY A 370 -12.67 17.13 -5.73
CA GLY A 370 -12.30 16.41 -4.51
C GLY A 370 -13.48 15.62 -3.94
N THR A 371 -13.28 15.08 -2.75
CA THR A 371 -14.27 14.31 -1.99
C THR A 371 -14.20 14.64 -0.52
N PHE A 372 -15.36 14.67 0.15
CA PHE A 372 -15.47 14.63 1.60
C PHE A 372 -15.21 13.21 2.12
N ASP A 373 -15.68 12.23 1.35
CA ASP A 373 -15.49 10.81 1.59
C ASP A 373 -15.20 10.11 0.25
N HIS A 374 -13.94 9.67 0.07
CA HIS A 374 -13.51 9.01 -1.16
C HIS A 374 -14.20 7.64 -1.36
N THR A 375 -14.76 7.04 -0.32
CA THR A 375 -15.53 5.79 -0.42
C THR A 375 -16.87 6.02 -1.14
N ARG A 376 -17.54 7.18 -0.94
CA ARG A 376 -18.75 7.57 -1.70
C ARG A 376 -18.45 7.57 -3.19
N ARG A 377 -17.33 8.18 -3.58
CA ARG A 377 -16.92 8.29 -4.99
C ARG A 377 -16.63 6.93 -5.62
N ARG A 378 -16.01 6.00 -4.89
CA ARG A 378 -15.80 4.62 -5.37
C ARG A 378 -17.12 3.91 -5.67
N ASN A 379 -18.18 4.28 -4.96
CA ASN A 379 -19.54 3.80 -5.17
C ASN A 379 -20.37 4.68 -6.13
N ALA A 380 -19.70 5.49 -6.96
CA ALA A 380 -20.32 6.41 -7.91
C ALA A 380 -21.23 7.48 -7.29
N VAL A 381 -21.15 7.70 -5.97
CA VAL A 381 -21.83 8.79 -5.26
C VAL A 381 -20.90 9.99 -5.17
N ARG A 382 -21.41 11.16 -5.56
CA ARG A 382 -20.63 12.41 -5.57
C ARG A 382 -21.02 13.27 -4.38
N ASP A 383 -20.01 13.77 -3.66
CA ASP A 383 -20.21 14.86 -2.71
C ASP A 383 -20.58 16.15 -3.45
N THR A 384 -21.43 16.96 -2.83
CA THR A 384 -21.74 18.31 -3.27
C THR A 384 -21.05 19.35 -2.39
N LEU A 385 -20.92 20.59 -2.88
CA LEU A 385 -20.43 21.70 -2.05
C LEU A 385 -21.36 21.98 -0.87
N GLU A 386 -22.66 21.72 -1.00
CA GLU A 386 -23.64 21.85 0.08
C GLU A 386 -23.36 20.85 1.22
N ASP A 387 -22.91 19.64 0.88
CA ASP A 387 -22.48 18.63 1.87
C ASP A 387 -21.22 19.07 2.61
N ILE A 388 -20.25 19.66 1.89
CA ILE A 388 -18.90 19.94 2.40
C ILE A 388 -18.82 21.27 3.15
N SER A 389 -19.45 22.33 2.62
CA SER A 389 -19.24 23.70 3.11
C SER A 389 -19.58 23.91 4.59
N PRO A 390 -20.65 23.29 5.16
CA PRO A 390 -20.94 23.39 6.59
C PRO A 390 -19.95 22.63 7.47
N ARG A 391 -19.19 21.69 6.89
CA ARG A 391 -18.26 20.78 7.57
C ARG A 391 -16.82 21.01 7.12
N LEU A 392 -16.51 22.22 6.66
CA LEU A 392 -15.20 22.57 6.10
C LEU A 392 -14.06 22.33 7.09
N ASP A 393 -14.30 22.58 8.38
CA ASP A 393 -13.33 22.39 9.46
C ASP A 393 -13.15 20.91 9.85
N ASP A 394 -14.06 20.01 9.43
CA ASP A 394 -13.92 18.56 9.63
C ASP A 394 -12.88 17.94 8.67
N LEU A 395 -12.56 18.61 7.55
CA LEU A 395 -11.58 18.12 6.57
C LEU A 395 -10.21 17.90 7.23
N GLY A 396 -9.63 16.72 7.04
CA GLY A 396 -8.40 16.30 7.73
C GLY A 396 -8.63 15.54 9.03
N GLY A 397 -9.83 15.67 9.62
CA GLY A 397 -10.17 15.04 10.88
C GLY A 397 -10.49 13.55 10.78
N PRO A 398 -10.71 12.91 11.93
CA PRO A 398 -11.02 11.48 12.01
C PRO A 398 -12.44 11.10 11.55
N LEU A 399 -13.31 12.08 11.29
CA LEU A 399 -14.72 11.89 10.93
C LEU A 399 -15.00 12.02 9.43
N VAL A 400 -13.96 12.06 8.62
CA VAL A 400 -14.04 12.25 7.17
C VAL A 400 -13.06 11.34 6.45
N MET A 401 -13.25 11.14 5.16
CA MET A 401 -12.37 10.30 4.33
C MET A 401 -11.94 11.11 3.09
N ASN A 402 -11.46 12.34 3.28
CA ASN A 402 -11.37 13.34 2.21
C ASN A 402 -10.18 13.14 1.26
N HIS A 403 -10.32 13.66 0.03
CA HIS A 403 -9.29 13.74 -1.01
C HIS A 403 -9.44 15.08 -1.76
N TYR A 404 -8.33 15.73 -2.15
CA TYR A 404 -8.38 16.99 -2.90
C TYR A 404 -8.88 16.85 -4.36
N PRO A 405 -9.21 17.95 -5.05
CA PRO A 405 -9.44 17.97 -6.50
C PRO A 405 -8.21 17.70 -7.37
N ARG A 406 -8.41 17.13 -8.56
CA ARG A 406 -7.40 16.83 -9.59
C ARG A 406 -6.59 18.05 -10.05
N GLY A 407 -7.11 19.27 -9.87
CA GLY A 407 -6.37 20.49 -10.13
C GLY A 407 -5.12 20.62 -9.25
N TRP A 408 -5.21 20.19 -7.99
CA TRP A 408 -4.07 20.15 -7.07
C TRP A 408 -3.11 19.01 -7.36
N ALA A 409 -3.59 17.85 -7.82
CA ALA A 409 -2.73 16.81 -8.37
C ALA A 409 -1.87 17.33 -9.54
N MET A 410 -2.43 18.22 -10.37
CA MET A 410 -1.73 18.79 -11.53
C MET A 410 -0.67 19.78 -11.09
N ALA A 411 -0.96 20.57 -10.05
CA ALA A 411 0.04 21.40 -9.41
C ALA A 411 1.17 20.56 -8.81
N GLY A 412 0.83 19.46 -8.12
CA GLY A 412 1.78 18.55 -7.50
C GLY A 412 2.73 17.82 -8.46
N ASN A 413 2.35 17.67 -9.73
CA ASN A 413 3.18 17.04 -10.77
C ASN A 413 3.91 18.03 -11.68
N THR A 414 3.98 19.32 -11.33
CA THR A 414 4.65 20.33 -12.14
C THR A 414 6.09 19.93 -12.49
N PRO A 415 6.50 20.03 -13.77
CA PRO A 415 5.81 20.64 -14.91
C PRO A 415 4.98 19.68 -15.78
N PHE A 416 4.80 18.43 -15.37
CA PHE A 416 4.40 17.31 -16.23
C PHE A 416 2.89 17.18 -16.49
N LYS A 417 2.54 16.37 -17.51
CA LYS A 417 1.17 15.98 -17.87
C LYS A 417 0.67 14.82 -17.00
N ARG A 418 -0.63 14.80 -16.71
CA ARG A 418 -1.37 13.71 -16.03
C ARG A 418 -0.88 13.44 -14.58
N TYR A 419 -1.16 12.24 -14.08
CA TYR A 419 -1.23 11.87 -12.67
C TYR A 419 -0.86 10.39 -12.46
N LYS A 420 -0.87 9.95 -11.20
CA LYS A 420 -1.02 8.53 -10.82
C LYS A 420 -1.95 7.77 -11.78
N SER A 421 -1.64 6.49 -12.00
CA SER A 421 -2.20 5.55 -12.98
C SER A 421 -1.87 5.77 -14.46
N HIS A 422 -1.22 6.89 -14.85
CA HIS A 422 -0.88 7.17 -16.25
C HIS A 422 0.63 7.02 -16.52
N THR A 423 0.99 6.60 -17.73
CA THR A 423 2.40 6.44 -18.15
C THR A 423 3.06 7.74 -18.65
N HIS A 424 2.29 8.82 -18.80
CA HIS A 424 2.81 10.19 -18.95
C HIS A 424 3.63 10.61 -17.73
N SER A 425 4.49 11.60 -17.91
CA SER A 425 5.48 11.97 -16.90
C SER A 425 4.87 12.33 -15.53
N GLY A 426 3.68 12.92 -15.46
CA GLY A 426 3.03 13.21 -14.18
C GLY A 426 2.58 11.97 -13.39
N GLY A 427 2.54 10.77 -13.99
CA GLY A 427 2.27 9.53 -13.26
C GLY A 427 3.52 8.75 -12.89
N ILE A 428 4.57 8.83 -13.70
CA ILE A 428 5.79 8.04 -13.53
C ILE A 428 6.99 8.83 -12.99
N ARG A 429 6.92 10.16 -12.88
CA ARG A 429 7.98 10.99 -12.30
C ARG A 429 7.74 11.19 -10.82
N ALA A 430 8.73 10.84 -10.00
CA ALA A 430 8.68 10.99 -8.56
C ALA A 430 9.97 11.66 -8.06
N PRO A 431 9.93 12.33 -6.89
CA PRO A 431 11.15 12.81 -6.27
C PRO A 431 12.03 11.62 -5.82
N LEU A 432 13.35 11.80 -5.89
CA LEU A 432 14.36 10.90 -5.33
C LEU A 432 15.48 11.73 -4.75
N VAL A 433 15.70 11.57 -3.44
CA VAL A 433 16.83 12.17 -2.73
C VAL A 433 17.67 11.08 -2.06
N ILE A 434 18.99 11.18 -2.17
CA ILE A 434 19.95 10.21 -1.64
C ILE A 434 21.00 10.94 -0.82
N SER A 435 21.22 10.53 0.43
CA SER A 435 22.27 11.05 1.31
C SER A 435 23.06 9.91 1.94
N TRP A 436 24.38 9.97 1.86
CA TRP A 436 25.29 9.08 2.59
C TRP A 436 26.58 9.83 2.89
N PRO A 437 26.66 10.58 4.00
CA PRO A 437 27.74 11.55 4.23
C PRO A 437 29.16 10.96 4.22
N LYS A 438 29.35 9.68 4.58
CA LYS A 438 30.64 9.00 4.50
C LYS A 438 31.01 8.50 3.10
N GLY A 439 30.03 8.19 2.25
CA GLY A 439 30.28 7.62 0.92
C GLY A 439 30.01 8.57 -0.26
N ILE A 440 29.30 9.67 -0.03
CA ILE A 440 29.05 10.71 -1.04
C ILE A 440 29.72 12.00 -0.57
N ALA A 441 30.78 12.41 -1.28
CA ALA A 441 31.56 13.60 -0.93
C ALA A 441 30.85 14.93 -1.28
N VAL A 442 30.07 14.92 -2.36
CA VAL A 442 29.33 16.09 -2.86
C VAL A 442 28.00 16.28 -2.14
N ARG A 443 27.49 17.51 -2.10
CA ARG A 443 26.29 17.89 -1.34
C ARG A 443 25.44 18.88 -2.13
N GLY A 444 24.12 18.74 -2.05
CA GLY A 444 23.14 19.64 -2.64
C GLY A 444 23.04 19.60 -4.18
N GLN A 445 23.74 18.68 -4.84
CA GLN A 445 23.79 18.61 -6.30
C GLN A 445 22.60 17.85 -6.90
N THR A 446 22.32 18.15 -8.16
CA THR A 446 21.27 17.49 -8.95
C THR A 446 21.88 16.49 -9.93
N ARG A 447 21.19 15.36 -10.14
CA ARG A 447 21.48 14.35 -11.18
C ARG A 447 20.37 14.32 -12.21
N ARG A 448 20.75 14.19 -13.49
CA ARG A 448 19.85 14.30 -14.65
C ARG A 448 19.76 13.02 -15.49
N GLN A 449 20.55 12.01 -15.13
CA GLN A 449 20.52 10.68 -15.74
C GLN A 449 19.13 10.07 -15.61
N PHE A 450 18.68 9.36 -16.65
CA PHE A 450 17.48 8.56 -16.55
C PHE A 450 17.70 7.45 -15.53
N CYS A 451 16.82 7.40 -14.53
CA CYS A 451 16.80 6.34 -13.53
C CYS A 451 15.36 5.83 -13.38
N HIS A 452 15.21 4.54 -13.09
CA HIS A 452 13.93 3.94 -12.72
C HIS A 452 14.07 3.25 -11.36
N VAL A 453 12.97 3.09 -10.63
CA VAL A 453 12.97 2.50 -9.28
C VAL A 453 13.59 1.11 -9.21
N VAL A 454 13.56 0.33 -10.30
CA VAL A 454 14.26 -0.98 -10.39
C VAL A 454 15.77 -0.86 -10.23
N ASP A 455 16.35 0.33 -10.43
CA ASP A 455 17.78 0.58 -10.31
C ASP A 455 18.24 0.74 -8.85
N LEU A 456 17.31 0.99 -7.91
CA LEU A 456 17.66 1.25 -6.51
C LEU A 456 18.16 -0.01 -5.80
N ALA A 457 17.54 -1.18 -6.02
CA ALA A 457 17.99 -2.43 -5.41
C ALA A 457 19.43 -2.83 -5.80
N PRO A 458 19.80 -2.90 -7.11
CA PRO A 458 21.19 -3.18 -7.47
C PRO A 458 22.15 -2.09 -6.99
N THR A 459 21.73 -0.82 -6.91
CA THR A 459 22.54 0.25 -6.32
C THR A 459 22.83 0.01 -4.84
N ILE A 460 21.81 -0.37 -4.05
CA ILE A 460 21.98 -0.67 -2.62
C ILE A 460 22.92 -1.85 -2.43
N LEU A 461 22.77 -2.92 -3.21
CA LEU A 461 23.65 -4.09 -3.16
C LEU A 461 25.10 -3.74 -3.51
N ASP A 462 25.31 -2.95 -4.56
CA ASP A 462 26.62 -2.48 -5.00
C ASP A 462 27.33 -1.65 -3.91
N LEU A 463 26.65 -0.64 -3.37
CA LEU A 463 27.19 0.21 -2.30
C LEU A 463 27.41 -0.55 -0.98
N ALA A 464 26.63 -1.59 -0.73
CA ALA A 464 26.81 -2.47 0.41
C ALA A 464 27.92 -3.51 0.20
N GLY A 465 28.46 -3.66 -1.02
CA GLY A 465 29.41 -4.70 -1.39
C GLY A 465 28.82 -6.11 -1.30
N VAL A 466 27.53 -6.26 -1.66
CA VAL A 466 26.79 -7.53 -1.62
C VAL A 466 26.49 -7.98 -3.03
N THR A 467 26.94 -9.19 -3.38
CA THR A 467 26.54 -9.83 -4.65
C THR A 467 25.13 -10.39 -4.50
N MET A 468 24.29 -10.20 -5.53
CA MET A 468 22.96 -10.82 -5.57
C MET A 468 23.10 -12.37 -5.49
N PRO A 469 22.41 -13.05 -4.55
CA PRO A 469 22.43 -14.50 -4.47
C PRO A 469 21.82 -15.17 -5.72
N GLU A 470 22.44 -16.26 -6.18
CA GLU A 470 21.89 -17.09 -7.27
C GLU A 470 20.63 -17.86 -6.83
N SER A 471 20.53 -18.19 -5.54
CA SER A 471 19.36 -18.81 -4.94
C SER A 471 19.06 -18.24 -3.56
N ILE A 472 17.78 -18.19 -3.20
CA ILE A 472 17.28 -17.78 -1.89
C ILE A 472 16.32 -18.85 -1.41
N ASN A 473 16.56 -19.41 -0.22
CA ASN A 473 15.73 -20.47 0.36
C ASN A 473 15.47 -21.65 -0.59
N GLY A 474 16.47 -22.00 -1.42
CA GLY A 474 16.38 -23.09 -2.39
C GLY A 474 15.66 -22.75 -3.70
N VAL A 475 15.24 -21.49 -3.90
CA VAL A 475 14.61 -21.01 -5.15
C VAL A 475 15.64 -20.24 -5.98
N GLU A 476 15.82 -20.61 -7.24
CA GLU A 476 16.68 -19.89 -8.20
C GLU A 476 16.12 -18.49 -8.46
N GLN A 477 17.00 -17.50 -8.57
CA GLN A 477 16.62 -16.10 -8.69
C GLN A 477 16.74 -15.62 -10.13
N ILE A 478 15.71 -14.93 -10.65
CA ILE A 478 15.81 -14.29 -11.97
C ILE A 478 16.77 -13.09 -11.92
N PRO A 479 17.47 -12.72 -13.01
CA PRO A 479 18.40 -11.60 -13.01
C PRO A 479 17.75 -10.26 -12.60
N MET A 480 18.56 -9.32 -12.09
CA MET A 480 18.12 -7.94 -11.93
C MET A 480 17.76 -7.33 -13.28
N HIS A 481 16.67 -6.55 -13.33
CA HIS A 481 16.32 -5.76 -14.51
C HIS A 481 16.83 -4.31 -14.39
N GLY A 482 17.11 -3.87 -13.16
CA GLY A 482 17.79 -2.62 -12.89
C GLY A 482 19.31 -2.69 -13.07
N VAL A 483 19.90 -1.50 -13.12
CA VAL A 483 21.35 -1.28 -13.18
C VAL A 483 21.77 -0.38 -12.02
N SER A 484 22.97 -0.58 -11.48
CA SER A 484 23.46 0.26 -10.38
C SER A 484 23.64 1.72 -10.83
N LEU A 485 23.23 2.65 -9.98
CA LEU A 485 23.39 4.09 -10.13
C LEU A 485 24.64 4.61 -9.42
N SER A 486 25.49 3.73 -8.85
CA SER A 486 26.65 4.12 -8.05
C SER A 486 27.57 5.11 -8.78
N SER A 487 27.80 4.92 -10.09
CA SER A 487 28.58 5.83 -10.92
C SER A 487 28.02 7.26 -10.94
N THR A 488 26.70 7.42 -10.88
CA THR A 488 26.04 8.73 -10.85
C THR A 488 26.21 9.44 -9.52
N LEU A 489 26.56 8.75 -8.43
CA LEU A 489 26.79 9.40 -7.14
C LEU A 489 28.05 10.25 -7.17
N GLU A 490 29.08 9.78 -7.89
CA GLU A 490 30.38 10.42 -8.00
C GLU A 490 30.42 11.47 -9.12
N ASP A 491 29.91 11.12 -10.30
CA ASP A 491 30.04 11.95 -11.51
C ASP A 491 28.65 12.40 -12.01
N PRO A 492 28.34 13.72 -12.01
CA PRO A 492 27.09 14.24 -12.54
C PRO A 492 26.96 14.14 -14.07
N ASP A 493 28.06 13.90 -14.80
CA ASP A 493 28.11 13.92 -16.27
C ASP A 493 28.23 12.52 -16.89
N VAL A 494 28.27 11.46 -16.07
CA VAL A 494 28.25 10.08 -16.58
C VAL A 494 26.96 9.80 -17.37
N PRO A 495 27.02 9.07 -18.50
CA PRO A 495 25.80 8.65 -19.20
C PRO A 495 24.85 7.87 -18.29
N SER A 496 23.55 7.94 -18.61
CA SER A 496 22.55 7.12 -17.93
C SER A 496 22.97 5.64 -17.97
N PRO A 497 23.11 4.95 -16.83
CA PRO A 497 23.49 3.54 -16.83
C PRO A 497 22.46 2.65 -17.55
N LYS A 498 21.21 3.10 -17.63
CA LYS A 498 20.11 2.39 -18.30
C LYS A 498 19.91 2.88 -19.73
N THR A 499 19.65 1.94 -20.63
CA THR A 499 19.38 2.16 -22.07
C THR A 499 17.90 2.11 -22.42
N THR A 500 17.11 1.25 -21.75
CA THR A 500 15.69 1.01 -22.08
C THR A 500 14.85 0.77 -20.83
N GLN A 501 13.64 1.32 -20.79
CA GLN A 501 12.63 1.03 -19.78
C GLN A 501 11.22 1.10 -20.38
N TYR A 502 10.45 0.02 -20.28
CA TYR A 502 9.02 0.04 -20.61
C TYR A 502 8.20 0.48 -19.39
N PHE A 503 6.99 0.94 -19.68
CA PHE A 503 5.93 1.23 -18.72
C PHE A 503 4.61 0.69 -19.25
N GLU A 504 3.83 0.07 -18.38
CA GLU A 504 2.44 -0.28 -18.63
C GLU A 504 1.67 -0.14 -17.32
N MET A 505 0.46 0.44 -17.40
CA MET A 505 -0.49 0.40 -16.29
C MET A 505 -1.93 0.53 -16.79
N VAL A 506 -2.72 -0.53 -16.59
CA VAL A 506 -4.15 -0.58 -16.90
C VAL A 506 -4.41 -0.07 -18.34
N GLY A 507 -3.64 -0.61 -19.28
CA GLY A 507 -3.72 -0.29 -20.70
C GLY A 507 -2.92 0.94 -21.15
N ASN A 508 -2.55 1.86 -20.25
CA ASN A 508 -1.66 2.98 -20.58
C ASN A 508 -0.25 2.45 -20.83
N ARG A 509 0.42 2.92 -21.89
CA ARG A 509 1.71 2.35 -22.34
C ARG A 509 2.73 3.44 -22.59
N ALA A 510 3.99 3.17 -22.27
CA ALA A 510 5.11 3.99 -22.70
C ALA A 510 6.40 3.19 -22.78
N ILE A 511 7.36 3.67 -23.57
CA ILE A 511 8.72 3.17 -23.56
C ILE A 511 9.70 4.34 -23.63
N TRP A 512 10.73 4.28 -22.80
CA TRP A 512 11.91 5.12 -22.92
C TRP A 512 13.08 4.30 -23.48
N HIS A 513 13.80 4.85 -24.44
CA HIS A 513 15.00 4.25 -25.03
C HIS A 513 15.97 5.33 -25.53
N ASP A 514 17.19 5.34 -24.99
CA ASP A 514 18.28 6.26 -25.41
C ASP A 514 17.84 7.72 -25.58
N GLY A 515 17.19 8.27 -24.55
CA GLY A 515 16.73 9.66 -24.51
C GLY A 515 15.35 9.90 -25.12
N TRP A 516 14.81 8.97 -25.91
CA TRP A 516 13.50 9.08 -26.54
C TRP A 516 12.40 8.41 -25.73
N LYS A 517 11.19 8.96 -25.74
CA LYS A 517 10.00 8.36 -25.14
C LYS A 517 8.85 8.32 -26.13
N ALA A 518 8.26 7.14 -26.31
CA ALA A 518 6.95 7.00 -26.94
C ALA A 518 5.91 6.72 -25.85
N VAL A 519 4.74 7.34 -25.92
CA VAL A 519 3.67 7.21 -24.90
C VAL A 519 2.30 7.28 -25.55
N THR A 520 1.34 6.55 -24.98
CA THR A 520 -0.08 6.61 -25.37
C THR A 520 -0.96 6.59 -24.13
N PHE A 521 -2.09 7.30 -24.22
CA PHE A 521 -3.14 7.32 -23.21
C PHE A 521 -4.21 6.31 -23.60
N HIS A 522 -4.62 5.46 -22.66
CA HIS A 522 -5.64 4.45 -22.90
C HIS A 522 -7.00 4.85 -22.32
N GLU A 523 -8.04 4.80 -23.15
CA GLU A 523 -9.42 4.89 -22.72
C GLU A 523 -9.97 3.47 -22.47
N PRO A 524 -10.46 3.13 -21.26
CA PRO A 524 -10.97 1.79 -20.99
C PRO A 524 -12.03 1.34 -22.00
N GLY A 525 -11.84 0.15 -22.57
CA GLY A 525 -12.66 -0.47 -23.61
C GLY A 525 -12.27 -0.09 -25.03
N ALA A 526 -11.30 0.81 -25.23
CA ALA A 526 -10.81 1.18 -26.55
C ALA A 526 -9.92 0.09 -27.16
N ASP A 527 -9.86 0.07 -28.49
CA ASP A 527 -8.95 -0.81 -29.24
C ASP A 527 -7.50 -0.31 -29.11
N TYR A 528 -6.64 -1.11 -28.49
CA TYR A 528 -5.22 -0.83 -28.29
C TYR A 528 -4.45 -0.52 -29.58
N ASP A 529 -4.90 -1.04 -30.73
CA ASP A 529 -4.24 -0.81 -32.02
C ASP A 529 -4.64 0.53 -32.67
N ALA A 530 -5.73 1.14 -32.21
CA ALA A 530 -6.25 2.40 -32.75
C ALA A 530 -5.76 3.65 -32.01
N GLU A 531 -5.02 3.48 -30.90
CA GLU A 531 -4.68 4.59 -30.02
C GLU A 531 -3.54 5.46 -30.58
N PRO A 532 -3.68 6.80 -30.50
CA PRO A 532 -2.63 7.68 -30.94
C PRO A 532 -1.43 7.57 -29.99
N TRP A 533 -0.24 7.38 -30.58
CA TRP A 533 1.02 7.47 -29.87
C TRP A 533 1.67 8.83 -30.08
N GLU A 534 2.20 9.39 -29.00
CA GLU A 534 3.03 10.59 -28.98
C GLU A 534 4.51 10.19 -28.92
N LEU A 535 5.41 11.01 -29.45
CA LEU A 535 6.86 10.79 -29.41
C LEU A 535 7.61 12.05 -28.92
N TYR A 536 8.49 11.87 -27.95
CA TYR A 536 9.26 12.95 -27.32
C TYR A 536 10.75 12.63 -27.22
N HIS A 537 11.61 13.65 -27.29
CA HIS A 537 13.02 13.53 -26.97
C HIS A 537 13.29 14.16 -25.59
N LEU A 538 13.23 13.34 -24.54
CA LEU A 538 13.16 13.82 -23.15
C LEU A 538 14.42 14.52 -22.66
N GLU A 539 15.58 14.29 -23.29
CA GLU A 539 16.80 15.02 -22.94
C GLU A 539 16.69 16.52 -23.28
N GLN A 540 15.80 16.88 -24.20
CA GLN A 540 15.54 18.26 -24.64
C GLN A 540 14.16 18.75 -24.17
N ASP A 541 13.24 17.83 -23.88
CA ASP A 541 11.85 18.11 -23.53
C ASP A 541 11.34 17.16 -22.45
N ILE A 542 11.77 17.39 -21.21
CA ILE A 542 11.38 16.55 -20.07
C ILE A 542 9.87 16.61 -19.77
N ALA A 543 9.16 17.64 -20.25
CA ALA A 543 7.74 17.88 -19.93
C ALA A 543 6.77 17.40 -21.02
N GLU A 544 7.28 16.71 -22.04
CA GLU A 544 6.48 16.11 -23.10
C GLU A 544 5.67 17.19 -23.85
N LEU A 545 6.29 18.31 -24.22
CA LEU A 545 5.63 19.46 -24.83
C LEU A 545 5.51 19.34 -26.34
N ASN A 546 6.57 18.89 -27.00
CA ASN A 546 6.72 18.88 -28.45
C ASN A 546 6.55 17.46 -28.97
N ASP A 547 5.32 17.10 -29.36
CA ASP A 547 5.07 15.79 -29.98
C ASP A 547 5.70 15.73 -31.37
N LEU A 548 6.63 14.79 -31.55
CA LEU A 548 7.40 14.55 -32.76
C LEU A 548 6.86 13.37 -33.56
N ALA A 549 5.70 12.80 -33.21
CA ALA A 549 5.14 11.62 -33.88
C ALA A 549 4.99 11.81 -35.41
N GLU A 550 4.50 12.98 -35.85
CA GLU A 550 4.36 13.30 -37.28
C GLU A 550 5.71 13.58 -37.96
N ALA A 551 6.66 14.16 -37.22
CA ALA A 551 7.97 14.55 -37.74
C ALA A 551 8.95 13.36 -37.83
N GLU A 552 8.81 12.37 -36.94
CA GLU A 552 9.70 11.21 -36.77
C GLU A 552 8.92 9.87 -36.80
N PRO A 553 8.08 9.60 -37.82
CA PRO A 553 7.13 8.48 -37.81
C PRO A 553 7.82 7.10 -37.82
N GLN A 554 9.00 7.00 -38.45
CA GLN A 554 9.78 5.77 -38.45
C GLN A 554 10.33 5.45 -37.05
N ARG A 555 10.83 6.47 -36.35
CA ARG A 555 11.31 6.32 -34.97
C ARG A 555 10.17 5.92 -34.04
N LEU A 556 9.01 6.56 -34.17
CA LEU A 556 7.84 6.19 -33.39
C LEU A 556 7.48 4.72 -33.61
N LYS A 557 7.44 4.27 -34.87
CA LYS A 557 7.18 2.86 -35.20
C LYS A 557 8.21 1.91 -34.57
N ASP A 558 9.48 2.28 -34.59
CA ASP A 558 10.55 1.47 -34.00
C ASP A 558 10.44 1.40 -32.47
N MET A 559 10.07 2.51 -31.82
CA MET A 559 9.78 2.56 -30.38
C MET A 559 8.57 1.69 -30.01
N ILE A 560 7.48 1.76 -30.78
CA ILE A 560 6.28 0.91 -30.55
C ILE A 560 6.66 -0.58 -30.68
N ASN A 561 7.43 -0.94 -31.71
CA ASN A 561 7.91 -2.32 -31.88
C ASN A 561 8.81 -2.76 -30.71
N LEU A 562 9.66 -1.86 -30.20
CA LEU A 562 10.49 -2.15 -29.03
C LEU A 562 9.65 -2.33 -27.77
N TRP A 563 8.59 -1.53 -27.60
CA TRP A 563 7.66 -1.68 -26.48
C TRP A 563 7.03 -3.08 -26.47
N TRP A 564 6.56 -3.57 -27.62
CA TRP A 564 5.99 -4.93 -27.71
C TRP A 564 7.01 -6.02 -27.38
N LYS A 565 8.27 -5.88 -27.81
CA LYS A 565 9.35 -6.83 -27.47
C LYS A 565 9.64 -6.86 -25.97
N GLU A 566 9.72 -5.69 -25.34
CA GLU A 566 9.94 -5.60 -23.89
C GLU A 566 8.70 -6.08 -23.11
N ALA A 567 7.50 -5.83 -23.63
CA ALA A 567 6.24 -6.33 -23.07
C ALA A 567 6.20 -7.87 -23.04
N GLU A 568 6.58 -8.53 -24.13
CA GLU A 568 6.73 -10.00 -24.17
C GLU A 568 7.83 -10.48 -23.22
N ARG A 569 9.00 -9.83 -23.24
CA ARG A 569 10.16 -10.20 -22.41
C ARG A 569 9.85 -10.19 -20.91
N TYR A 570 9.08 -9.20 -20.45
CA TYR A 570 8.80 -9.00 -19.02
C TYR A 570 7.39 -9.44 -18.60
N GLY A 571 6.67 -10.18 -19.46
CA GLY A 571 5.39 -10.78 -19.11
C GLY A 571 4.25 -9.76 -18.90
N VAL A 572 4.22 -8.67 -19.67
CA VAL A 572 3.16 -7.66 -19.59
C VAL A 572 1.82 -8.22 -20.09
N LEU A 573 1.85 -9.16 -21.05
CA LEU A 573 0.65 -9.66 -21.69
C LEU A 573 -0.11 -10.69 -20.83
N PRO A 574 -1.46 -10.75 -20.94
CA PRO A 574 -2.31 -9.91 -21.81
C PRO A 574 -2.46 -8.48 -21.27
N LEU A 575 -2.69 -7.52 -22.17
CA LEU A 575 -3.12 -6.19 -21.76
C LEU A 575 -4.54 -6.28 -21.21
N ASP A 576 -4.76 -5.58 -20.10
CA ASP A 576 -6.01 -5.60 -19.36
C ASP A 576 -6.28 -4.20 -18.78
N ASP A 577 -7.41 -3.63 -19.19
CA ASP A 577 -7.92 -2.32 -18.79
C ASP A 577 -9.12 -2.43 -17.83
N LEU A 578 -9.42 -3.62 -17.32
CA LEU A 578 -10.54 -3.85 -16.43
C LEU A 578 -10.37 -3.04 -15.15
N THR A 579 -11.22 -2.03 -15.00
CA THR A 579 -11.32 -1.18 -13.80
C THR A 579 -12.57 -1.54 -12.98
N GLY A 580 -12.49 -1.30 -11.67
CA GLY A 580 -13.62 -1.27 -10.72
C GLY A 580 -14.64 -2.42 -10.87
N GLY A 581 -15.74 -2.16 -11.58
CA GLY A 581 -16.90 -3.06 -11.69
C GLY A 581 -16.65 -4.33 -12.50
N HIS A 582 -15.69 -4.34 -13.43
CA HIS A 582 -15.37 -5.56 -14.19
C HIS A 582 -14.64 -6.61 -13.35
N GLN A 583 -13.86 -6.19 -12.34
CA GLN A 583 -13.18 -7.10 -11.42
C GLN A 583 -14.14 -7.86 -10.50
N LEU A 584 -15.34 -7.32 -10.25
CA LEU A 584 -16.38 -8.06 -9.52
C LEU A 584 -16.78 -9.35 -10.25
N ARG A 585 -16.69 -9.38 -11.58
CA ARG A 585 -17.03 -10.55 -12.41
C ARG A 585 -15.94 -11.61 -12.48
N LEU A 586 -14.71 -11.28 -12.11
CA LEU A 586 -13.58 -12.23 -12.03
C LEU A 586 -13.49 -12.93 -10.67
N GLN A 587 -14.39 -12.61 -9.75
CA GLN A 587 -14.42 -13.23 -8.42
C GLN A 587 -14.79 -14.71 -8.52
N ARG A 588 -14.06 -15.55 -7.79
CA ARG A 588 -14.48 -16.93 -7.57
C ARG A 588 -15.66 -16.91 -6.60
N PRO A 589 -16.76 -17.64 -6.88
CA PRO A 589 -17.86 -17.75 -5.94
C PRO A 589 -17.35 -18.34 -4.62
N GLY A 590 -17.74 -17.71 -3.51
CA GLY A 590 -17.47 -18.22 -2.16
C GLY A 590 -18.27 -19.51 -1.88
N PRO A 591 -18.06 -20.12 -0.69
CA PRO A 591 -18.72 -21.36 -0.31
C PRO A 591 -20.24 -21.26 -0.13
N GLY A 592 -20.83 -20.05 -0.18
CA GLY A 592 -22.26 -19.80 0.06
C GLY A 592 -22.66 -19.85 1.54
N ARG A 593 -21.85 -20.53 2.36
CA ARG A 593 -21.98 -20.62 3.83
C ARG A 593 -20.65 -20.38 4.51
N TRP A 594 -20.64 -19.56 5.56
CA TRP A 594 -19.50 -19.29 6.42
C TRP A 594 -19.85 -19.58 7.87
N VAL A 595 -18.89 -20.08 8.65
CA VAL A 595 -19.01 -20.29 10.09
C VAL A 595 -17.83 -19.61 10.76
N PHE A 596 -18.11 -18.63 11.61
CA PHE A 596 -17.12 -17.87 12.34
C PHE A 596 -17.24 -18.11 13.84
N GLN A 597 -16.12 -18.00 14.55
CA GLN A 597 -16.06 -18.08 16.01
C GLN A 597 -15.75 -16.69 16.59
N GLN A 598 -15.99 -16.52 17.90
CA GLN A 598 -15.65 -15.28 18.59
C GLN A 598 -14.17 -14.89 18.37
N GLY A 599 -13.93 -13.64 17.97
CA GLY A 599 -12.60 -13.12 17.63
C GLY A 599 -12.14 -13.41 16.21
N ALA A 600 -12.96 -14.06 15.37
CA ALA A 600 -12.66 -14.18 13.94
C ALA A 600 -12.66 -12.80 13.27
N VAL A 601 -11.71 -12.61 12.35
CA VAL A 601 -11.55 -11.39 11.57
C VAL A 601 -11.30 -11.76 10.11
N LEU A 602 -12.02 -11.10 9.20
CA LEU A 602 -11.67 -11.08 7.78
C LEU A 602 -11.18 -9.68 7.39
N PRO A 603 -10.05 -9.56 6.68
CA PRO A 603 -9.53 -8.27 6.26
C PRO A 603 -10.56 -7.45 5.47
N HIS A 604 -10.42 -6.12 5.50
CA HIS A 604 -11.21 -5.29 4.59
C HIS A 604 -10.93 -5.68 3.12
N PHE A 605 -11.94 -5.54 2.25
CA PHE A 605 -11.90 -6.05 0.87
C PHE A 605 -11.59 -7.56 0.73
N PHE A 606 -11.92 -8.37 1.73
CA PHE A 606 -11.81 -9.83 1.61
C PHE A 606 -12.92 -10.40 0.72
N ARG A 607 -12.67 -10.43 -0.59
CA ARG A 607 -13.65 -10.81 -1.63
C ARG A 607 -14.13 -12.27 -1.59
N GLN A 608 -13.52 -13.14 -0.77
CA GLN A 608 -13.99 -14.51 -0.54
C GLN A 608 -14.89 -14.64 0.70
N GLY A 609 -15.12 -13.53 1.41
CA GLY A 609 -16.02 -13.44 2.55
C GLY A 609 -17.50 -13.39 2.12
N PRO A 610 -18.41 -13.38 3.10
CA PRO A 610 -19.84 -13.22 2.83
C PRO A 610 -20.12 -11.84 2.23
N PHE A 611 -20.97 -11.80 1.19
CA PHE A 611 -21.56 -10.55 0.70
C PHE A 611 -22.85 -10.29 1.48
N LEU A 612 -22.84 -9.32 2.38
CA LEU A 612 -23.98 -9.02 3.25
C LEU A 612 -24.85 -7.89 2.72
N LEU A 613 -24.25 -6.76 2.35
CA LEU A 613 -24.99 -5.59 1.87
C LEU A 613 -25.47 -5.78 0.43
N GLY A 614 -26.75 -5.48 0.19
CA GLY A 614 -27.40 -5.66 -1.11
C GLY A 614 -27.61 -7.11 -1.54
N SER A 615 -27.34 -8.08 -0.66
CA SER A 615 -27.53 -9.51 -0.91
C SER A 615 -28.48 -10.08 0.14
N SER A 616 -29.40 -10.96 -0.26
CA SER A 616 -30.21 -11.68 0.71
C SER A 616 -29.34 -12.70 1.45
N HIS A 617 -29.52 -12.81 2.76
CA HIS A 617 -28.70 -13.67 3.60
C HIS A 617 -29.38 -13.98 4.94
N ARG A 618 -28.85 -14.98 5.64
CA ARG A 618 -29.22 -15.35 7.01
C ARG A 618 -27.99 -15.30 7.89
N ILE A 619 -28.12 -14.67 9.06
CA ILE A 619 -27.13 -14.72 10.13
C ILE A 619 -27.74 -15.47 11.30
N GLU A 620 -27.08 -16.54 11.75
CA GLU A 620 -27.45 -17.31 12.94
C GLU A 620 -26.28 -17.32 13.92
N ALA A 621 -26.52 -16.93 15.16
CA ALA A 621 -25.51 -16.85 16.21
C ALA A 621 -25.93 -17.64 17.45
N GLN A 622 -25.09 -18.56 17.88
CA GLN A 622 -25.26 -19.29 19.13
C GLN A 622 -24.52 -18.55 20.24
N ILE A 623 -25.27 -18.10 21.25
CA ILE A 623 -24.72 -17.33 22.37
C ILE A 623 -25.11 -17.94 23.71
N GLU A 624 -24.34 -17.62 24.75
CA GLU A 624 -24.71 -17.83 26.14
C GLU A 624 -24.44 -16.56 26.95
N ARG A 625 -25.43 -16.15 27.74
CA ARG A 625 -25.39 -14.96 28.60
C ARG A 625 -25.84 -15.30 30.02
N ASP A 626 -25.16 -14.78 31.01
CA ASP A 626 -25.47 -14.94 32.43
C ASP A 626 -26.54 -13.97 32.93
N HIS A 627 -26.67 -12.80 32.29
CA HIS A 627 -27.68 -11.81 32.64
C HIS A 627 -28.05 -10.87 31.49
N THR A 628 -29.22 -10.24 31.59
CA THR A 628 -29.81 -9.38 30.53
C THR A 628 -29.02 -8.11 30.23
N ALA A 629 -28.07 -7.72 31.08
CA ALA A 629 -27.19 -6.58 30.83
C ALA A 629 -26.05 -6.88 29.84
N GLN A 630 -25.67 -8.16 29.64
CA GLN A 630 -24.55 -8.48 28.74
C GLN A 630 -24.86 -8.10 27.30
N GLY A 631 -24.12 -7.15 26.74
CA GLY A 631 -24.31 -6.67 25.37
C GLY A 631 -23.09 -6.95 24.50
N GLY A 632 -23.09 -6.33 23.32
CA GLY A 632 -21.95 -6.29 22.41
C GLY A 632 -22.27 -6.79 21.01
N VAL A 633 -21.28 -6.65 20.13
CA VAL A 633 -21.41 -6.98 18.72
C VAL A 633 -21.30 -8.47 18.50
N ILE A 634 -22.23 -9.03 17.72
CA ILE A 634 -22.17 -10.42 17.25
C ILE A 634 -21.36 -10.49 15.95
N LEU A 635 -21.63 -9.57 15.03
CA LEU A 635 -20.95 -9.43 13.74
C LEU A 635 -20.94 -7.95 13.34
N ALA A 636 -19.79 -7.44 12.92
CA ALA A 636 -19.66 -6.16 12.22
C ALA A 636 -18.87 -6.36 10.93
N ASP A 637 -19.28 -5.68 9.85
CA ASP A 637 -18.56 -5.61 8.57
C ASP A 637 -18.55 -4.16 8.10
N GLY A 638 -17.40 -3.48 8.26
CA GLY A 638 -17.26 -2.04 8.07
C GLY A 638 -17.23 -1.26 9.39
N GLY A 639 -17.56 0.03 9.31
CA GLY A 639 -17.46 0.96 10.45
C GLY A 639 -18.26 2.24 10.23
N ARG A 640 -17.84 3.35 10.84
CA ARG A 640 -18.56 4.63 10.88
C ARG A 640 -18.91 5.21 9.51
N PHE A 641 -18.11 4.92 8.50
CA PHE A 641 -18.29 5.43 7.13
C PHE A 641 -19.20 4.55 6.27
N GLY A 642 -19.57 3.37 6.77
CA GLY A 642 -20.50 2.48 6.14
C GLY A 642 -20.22 1.03 6.51
N GLY A 643 -21.24 0.19 6.37
CA GLY A 643 -21.16 -1.20 6.77
C GLY A 643 -22.45 -1.76 7.34
N LEU A 644 -22.30 -2.85 8.08
CA LEU A 644 -23.37 -3.58 8.73
C LEU A 644 -22.96 -4.01 10.14
N ALA A 645 -23.88 -3.96 11.10
CA ALA A 645 -23.70 -4.63 12.38
C ALA A 645 -24.95 -5.40 12.84
N LEU A 646 -24.73 -6.58 13.40
CA LEU A 646 -25.68 -7.32 14.23
C LEU A 646 -25.14 -7.32 15.66
N TYR A 647 -25.89 -6.73 16.59
CA TYR A 647 -25.40 -6.53 17.97
C TYR A 647 -26.52 -6.60 19.01
N ILE A 648 -26.14 -6.75 20.27
CA ILE A 648 -27.05 -6.75 21.41
C ILE A 648 -26.86 -5.48 22.22
N GLN A 649 -27.93 -4.72 22.36
CA GLN A 649 -27.95 -3.54 23.22
C GLN A 649 -29.28 -3.42 23.94
N HIS A 650 -29.26 -3.00 25.20
CA HIS A 650 -30.47 -2.86 26.04
C HIS A 650 -31.36 -4.14 26.06
N ASN A 651 -30.71 -5.32 26.04
CA ASN A 651 -31.34 -6.64 25.95
C ASN A 651 -32.25 -6.84 24.72
N ARG A 652 -31.89 -6.20 23.61
CA ARG A 652 -32.52 -6.36 22.29
C ARG A 652 -31.46 -6.70 21.26
N LEU A 653 -31.85 -7.50 20.27
CA LEU A 653 -31.08 -7.73 19.06
C LEU A 653 -31.34 -6.58 18.10
N CYS A 654 -30.27 -5.97 17.61
CA CYS A 654 -30.27 -4.87 16.67
C CYS A 654 -29.55 -5.30 15.40
N TYR A 655 -30.14 -5.00 14.25
CA TYR A 655 -29.53 -5.16 12.94
C TYR A 655 -29.50 -3.77 12.29
N THR A 656 -28.31 -3.29 11.97
CA THR A 656 -28.09 -1.95 11.43
C THR A 656 -27.32 -2.02 10.13
N THR A 657 -27.76 -1.23 9.15
CA THR A 657 -26.98 -0.85 7.98
C THR A 657 -26.54 0.60 8.14
N ASN A 658 -25.31 0.91 7.75
CA ASN A 658 -24.77 2.26 7.69
C ASN A 658 -24.38 2.55 6.24
N ALA A 659 -24.94 3.61 5.66
CA ALA A 659 -24.55 4.12 4.36
C ALA A 659 -24.04 5.56 4.48
N PHE A 660 -22.74 5.73 4.67
CA PHE A 660 -22.09 7.04 4.75
C PHE A 660 -22.61 7.91 5.91
N GLY A 661 -22.89 7.27 7.05
CA GLY A 661 -23.44 7.89 8.26
C GLY A 661 -24.97 7.86 8.35
N GLU A 662 -25.67 7.42 7.30
CA GLU A 662 -27.12 7.20 7.33
C GLU A 662 -27.43 5.78 7.82
N HIS A 663 -27.99 5.68 9.03
CA HIS A 663 -28.30 4.40 9.67
C HIS A 663 -29.74 3.96 9.41
N SER A 664 -29.94 2.69 9.04
CA SER A 664 -31.25 2.03 9.05
C SER A 664 -31.22 0.84 9.99
N ARG A 665 -32.22 0.75 10.88
CA ARG A 665 -32.21 -0.19 12.00
C ARG A 665 -33.47 -1.04 12.04
N VAL A 666 -33.30 -2.32 12.36
CA VAL A 666 -34.39 -3.20 12.82
C VAL A 666 -34.00 -3.73 14.19
N ILE A 667 -34.92 -3.57 15.16
CA ILE A 667 -34.70 -3.96 16.56
C ILE A 667 -35.76 -5.01 16.92
N SER A 668 -35.36 -6.08 17.58
CA SER A 668 -36.30 -7.09 18.11
C SER A 668 -37.35 -6.49 19.05
N ASP A 669 -38.59 -7.00 18.98
CA ASP A 669 -39.66 -6.67 19.92
C ASP A 669 -39.44 -7.38 21.27
N ALA A 670 -39.05 -8.67 21.17
CA ALA A 670 -38.81 -9.55 22.30
C ALA A 670 -37.50 -9.24 23.02
N ALA A 671 -37.49 -9.46 24.33
CA ALA A 671 -36.27 -9.47 25.12
C ALA A 671 -35.50 -10.78 24.91
N ILE A 672 -34.18 -10.70 24.77
CA ILE A 672 -33.34 -11.91 24.65
C ILE A 672 -33.35 -12.67 25.99
N PRO A 673 -33.63 -13.98 26.01
CA PRO A 673 -33.54 -14.81 27.22
C PRO A 673 -32.11 -14.89 27.78
N VAL A 674 -32.01 -15.20 29.08
CA VAL A 674 -30.74 -15.53 29.75
C VAL A 674 -30.43 -17.03 29.52
N GLY A 675 -29.16 -17.38 29.45
CA GLY A 675 -28.66 -18.73 29.16
C GLY A 675 -28.30 -18.91 27.68
N ALA A 676 -28.26 -20.16 27.24
CA ALA A 676 -27.99 -20.51 25.84
C ALA A 676 -29.18 -20.12 24.95
N VAL A 677 -28.90 -19.34 23.89
CA VAL A 677 -29.90 -18.85 22.93
C VAL A 677 -29.30 -18.89 21.52
N THR A 678 -30.09 -19.35 20.55
CA THR A 678 -29.81 -19.16 19.12
C THR A 678 -30.54 -17.91 18.65
N LEU A 679 -29.77 -16.91 18.21
CA LEU A 679 -30.28 -15.69 17.58
C LEU A 679 -30.22 -15.86 16.07
N ARG A 680 -31.29 -15.51 15.35
CA ARG A 680 -31.30 -15.55 13.89
C ARG A 680 -31.87 -14.26 13.31
N ALA A 681 -31.22 -13.72 12.29
CA ALA A 681 -31.72 -12.65 11.43
C ALA A 681 -31.78 -13.13 9.97
N ASP A 682 -32.99 -13.21 9.43
CA ASP A 682 -33.25 -13.49 8.00
C ASP A 682 -33.43 -12.15 7.27
N VAL A 683 -32.52 -11.84 6.34
CA VAL A 683 -32.53 -10.61 5.55
C VAL A 683 -32.82 -10.93 4.10
N VAL A 684 -33.95 -10.42 3.60
CA VAL A 684 -34.37 -10.62 2.21
C VAL A 684 -34.39 -9.28 1.51
N ARG A 685 -33.64 -9.17 0.41
CA ARG A 685 -33.69 -8.01 -0.47
C ARG A 685 -35.10 -7.86 -1.05
N ALA A 686 -35.74 -6.73 -0.78
CA ALA A 686 -37.13 -6.44 -1.17
C ALA A 686 -37.23 -5.47 -2.35
N GLY A 687 -36.15 -4.75 -2.66
CA GLY A 687 -36.11 -3.75 -3.71
C GLY A 687 -34.71 -3.17 -3.92
N GLU A 688 -34.63 -2.09 -4.69
CA GLU A 688 -33.39 -1.32 -4.84
C GLU A 688 -33.10 -0.57 -3.53
N GLY A 689 -32.02 -0.93 -2.84
CA GLY A 689 -31.66 -0.34 -1.56
C GLY A 689 -32.59 -0.72 -0.38
N GLU A 690 -33.49 -1.68 -0.56
CA GLU A 690 -34.48 -2.08 0.46
C GLU A 690 -34.36 -3.57 0.81
N ALA A 691 -34.55 -3.89 2.09
CA ALA A 691 -34.64 -5.26 2.57
C ALA A 691 -35.68 -5.45 3.68
N SER A 692 -36.21 -6.65 3.81
CA SER A 692 -37.01 -7.09 4.95
C SER A 692 -36.14 -7.91 5.90
N VAL A 693 -36.23 -7.64 7.19
CA VAL A 693 -35.51 -8.35 8.25
C VAL A 693 -36.51 -9.04 9.17
N ARG A 694 -36.30 -10.33 9.44
CA ARG A 694 -37.06 -11.08 10.44
C ARG A 694 -36.12 -11.72 11.44
N MET A 695 -36.40 -11.51 12.72
CA MET A 695 -35.57 -11.97 13.82
C MET A 695 -36.24 -13.12 14.57
N PHE A 696 -35.44 -14.07 15.04
CA PHE A 696 -35.91 -15.22 15.80
C PHE A 696 -34.98 -15.51 16.98
N PHE A 697 -35.55 -15.95 18.11
CA PHE A 697 -34.82 -16.48 19.26
C PHE A 697 -35.26 -17.93 19.49
N ASN A 698 -34.35 -18.89 19.36
CA ASN A 698 -34.66 -20.33 19.42
C ASN A 698 -35.82 -20.72 18.47
N ASP A 699 -35.75 -20.25 17.22
CA ASP A 699 -36.77 -20.42 16.16
C ASP A 699 -38.12 -19.74 16.39
N GLU A 700 -38.34 -19.11 17.55
CA GLU A 700 -39.55 -18.32 17.81
C GLU A 700 -39.42 -16.89 17.27
N PRO A 701 -40.42 -16.33 16.58
CA PRO A 701 -40.39 -14.96 16.09
C PRO A 701 -40.13 -13.93 17.20
N ALA A 702 -39.13 -13.07 17.00
CA ALA A 702 -38.67 -12.10 17.98
C ALA A 702 -38.78 -10.63 17.52
N GLY A 703 -38.95 -10.39 16.22
CA GLY A 703 -39.16 -9.07 15.64
C GLY A 703 -39.13 -9.09 14.12
N ASN A 704 -39.61 -8.02 13.50
CA ASN A 704 -39.52 -7.82 12.05
C ASN A 704 -39.48 -6.34 11.70
N GLY A 705 -38.94 -6.02 10.53
CA GLY A 705 -38.89 -4.65 10.04
C GLY A 705 -38.32 -4.57 8.63
N THR A 706 -38.16 -3.35 8.16
CA THR A 706 -37.61 -3.05 6.83
C THR A 706 -36.37 -2.17 6.97
N LEU A 707 -35.37 -2.44 6.14
CA LEU A 707 -34.20 -1.61 5.98
C LEU A 707 -34.32 -0.75 4.73
N VAL A 708 -33.82 0.46 4.84
CA VAL A 708 -33.45 1.33 3.72
C VAL A 708 -31.93 1.44 3.66
N HIS A 709 -31.39 1.93 2.53
CA HIS A 709 -29.94 2.01 2.28
C HIS A 709 -29.22 0.64 2.25
N PHE A 710 -29.94 -0.43 1.92
CA PHE A 710 -29.41 -1.79 1.76
C PHE A 710 -28.89 -2.04 0.34
N GLU A 711 -27.86 -1.29 -0.05
CA GLU A 711 -27.28 -1.38 -1.40
C GLU A 711 -25.99 -2.20 -1.42
N ASP A 712 -25.73 -2.88 -2.54
CA ASP A 712 -24.46 -3.57 -2.83
C ASP A 712 -23.40 -2.53 -3.18
N ARG A 713 -22.84 -1.90 -2.14
CA ARG A 713 -21.75 -0.94 -2.25
C ARG A 713 -20.54 -1.43 -1.46
N ASN A 714 -19.40 -0.95 -1.89
CA ASN A 714 -18.14 -1.16 -1.22
C ASN A 714 -17.96 -0.09 -0.14
N TYR A 715 -18.45 -0.35 1.06
CA TYR A 715 -18.40 0.57 2.20
C TYR A 715 -17.12 0.48 3.04
N VAL A 716 -16.16 -0.35 2.63
CA VAL A 716 -15.31 -1.07 3.56
C VAL A 716 -13.86 -0.56 3.55
N ASN A 717 -13.51 0.31 4.51
CA ASN A 717 -12.12 0.59 4.89
C ASN A 717 -11.74 -0.07 6.23
N GLU A 718 -12.60 -0.95 6.75
CA GLU A 718 -12.49 -1.62 8.06
C GLU A 718 -12.88 -3.11 7.92
N PRO A 719 -12.36 -4.03 8.73
CA PRO A 719 -12.54 -5.47 8.54
C PRO A 719 -13.96 -5.94 8.91
N LEU A 720 -14.24 -7.22 8.61
CA LEU A 720 -15.35 -7.95 9.23
C LEU A 720 -14.85 -8.58 10.53
N ASP A 721 -15.47 -8.21 11.65
CA ASP A 721 -15.17 -8.67 13.00
C ASP A 721 -16.35 -9.49 13.59
N VAL A 722 -16.04 -10.55 14.33
CA VAL A 722 -17.03 -11.42 14.99
C VAL A 722 -16.84 -11.39 16.50
N GLY A 723 -17.92 -11.10 17.22
CA GLY A 723 -17.91 -10.94 18.68
C GLY A 723 -17.35 -9.60 19.17
N ARG A 724 -17.06 -8.66 18.26
CA ARG A 724 -16.63 -7.29 18.54
C ARG A 724 -16.83 -6.42 17.29
N ASP A 725 -16.80 -5.12 17.50
CA ASP A 725 -16.51 -4.11 16.47
C ASP A 725 -15.28 -3.38 17.00
N GLY A 726 -14.14 -3.52 16.32
CA GLY A 726 -12.84 -3.19 16.91
C GLY A 726 -12.25 -1.83 16.56
N GLN A 727 -12.69 -1.18 15.48
CA GLN A 727 -12.03 0.01 14.93
C GLN A 727 -12.89 1.27 15.12
N THR A 728 -13.98 1.41 14.38
CA THR A 728 -14.95 2.49 14.56
C THR A 728 -16.38 1.94 14.49
N PRO A 729 -17.32 2.53 15.26
CA PRO A 729 -18.65 1.94 15.38
C PRO A 729 -19.42 2.05 14.07
N VAL A 730 -19.98 0.94 13.61
CA VAL A 730 -20.93 0.92 12.49
C VAL A 730 -22.20 1.72 12.80
N ASP A 731 -22.62 1.77 14.07
CA ASP A 731 -23.87 2.41 14.51
C ASP A 731 -23.59 3.47 15.59
N ASP A 732 -24.23 4.64 15.51
CA ASP A 732 -24.16 5.70 16.52
C ASP A 732 -24.78 5.34 17.89
N LEU A 733 -25.35 4.14 18.03
CA LEU A 733 -25.89 3.65 19.28
C LEU A 733 -24.84 3.03 20.22
N TYR A 734 -23.62 2.73 19.75
CA TYR A 734 -22.54 2.21 20.60
C TYR A 734 -21.18 2.83 20.26
N ASP A 735 -20.22 2.69 21.16
CA ASP A 735 -18.82 3.11 20.96
C ASP A 735 -17.95 1.88 20.69
N SER A 736 -16.92 2.01 19.84
CA SER A 736 -15.94 0.94 19.62
C SER A 736 -14.74 1.07 20.58
N PRO A 737 -14.18 -0.04 21.11
CA PRO A 737 -14.60 -1.41 20.83
C PRO A 737 -15.85 -1.85 21.58
N PHE A 738 -16.83 -2.44 20.88
CA PHE A 738 -18.04 -3.00 21.51
C PHE A 738 -17.99 -4.54 21.56
N GLU A 739 -17.16 -5.07 22.45
CA GLU A 739 -16.97 -6.52 22.63
C GLU A 739 -18.22 -7.20 23.19
N PHE A 740 -18.51 -8.39 22.68
CA PHE A 740 -19.58 -9.23 23.25
C PHE A 740 -19.16 -9.81 24.60
N GLU A 741 -19.88 -9.41 25.64
CA GLU A 741 -19.57 -9.77 27.04
C GLU A 741 -19.98 -11.21 27.41
N GLY A 742 -20.81 -11.85 26.57
CA GLY A 742 -21.20 -13.25 26.73
C GLY A 742 -20.24 -14.21 26.02
N ARG A 743 -20.63 -15.48 25.96
CA ARG A 743 -19.93 -16.48 25.15
C ARG A 743 -20.59 -16.57 23.78
N LEU A 744 -19.83 -16.32 22.72
CA LEU A 744 -20.27 -16.51 21.33
C LEU A 744 -19.61 -17.77 20.78
N PHE A 745 -20.42 -18.77 20.40
CA PHE A 745 -19.92 -20.06 19.93
C PHE A 745 -19.64 -20.02 18.43
N ASP A 746 -20.71 -20.03 17.63
CA ASP A 746 -20.68 -20.00 16.18
C ASP A 746 -21.58 -18.88 15.66
N VAL A 747 -21.09 -18.12 14.68
CA VAL A 747 -21.86 -17.23 13.81
C VAL A 747 -21.86 -17.84 12.41
N THR A 748 -23.00 -18.37 12.01
CA THR A 748 -23.24 -18.91 10.67
C THR A 748 -23.83 -17.82 9.79
N ILE A 749 -23.29 -17.70 8.58
CA ILE A 749 -23.82 -16.82 7.54
C ILE A 749 -24.12 -17.65 6.30
N ASP A 750 -25.38 -17.69 5.88
CA ASP A 750 -25.82 -18.29 4.61
C ASP A 750 -26.18 -17.17 3.63
N SER A 751 -25.51 -17.11 2.48
CA SER A 751 -25.79 -16.12 1.44
C SER A 751 -26.61 -16.74 0.32
N ALA A 752 -27.71 -16.08 -0.05
CA ALA A 752 -28.62 -16.55 -1.10
C ALA A 752 -28.44 -15.81 -2.44
N GLY A 753 -27.48 -14.89 -2.54
CA GLY A 753 -27.24 -14.10 -3.75
C GLY A 753 -28.01 -12.77 -3.82
N ARG A 754 -27.92 -12.12 -4.99
CA ARG A 754 -28.34 -10.71 -5.22
C ARG A 754 -29.69 -10.56 -5.91
N GLU A 755 -30.35 -11.67 -6.24
CA GLU A 755 -31.63 -11.65 -6.93
C GLU A 755 -32.72 -11.04 -6.03
N ILE A 756 -33.64 -10.29 -6.65
CA ILE A 756 -34.84 -9.82 -5.95
C ILE A 756 -35.79 -11.01 -5.94
N GLU A 757 -36.04 -11.54 -4.75
CA GLU A 757 -36.88 -12.72 -4.58
C GLU A 757 -38.04 -12.42 -3.64
N ASP A 758 -39.14 -13.14 -3.84
CA ASP A 758 -40.23 -13.14 -2.88
C ASP A 758 -39.71 -13.68 -1.53
N PRO A 759 -39.91 -12.97 -0.41
CA PRO A 759 -39.37 -13.39 0.89
C PRO A 759 -39.73 -14.81 1.26
N GLN A 760 -40.97 -15.24 1.01
CA GLN A 760 -41.42 -16.60 1.35
C GLN A 760 -40.67 -17.67 0.55
N THR A 761 -40.45 -17.42 -0.73
CA THR A 761 -39.74 -18.33 -1.64
C THR A 761 -38.27 -18.49 -1.23
N LEU A 762 -37.59 -17.39 -0.88
CA LEU A 762 -36.18 -17.46 -0.50
C LEU A 762 -35.98 -18.12 0.88
N ILE A 763 -36.89 -17.88 1.82
CA ILE A 763 -36.87 -18.57 3.11
C ILE A 763 -36.96 -20.08 2.88
N ASP A 764 -37.86 -20.52 2.00
CA ASP A 764 -38.00 -21.94 1.69
C ASP A 764 -36.69 -22.51 1.08
N ASP A 765 -35.96 -21.74 0.27
CA ASP A 765 -34.68 -22.18 -0.32
C ASP A 765 -33.50 -22.13 0.66
N LEU A 766 -33.43 -21.12 1.53
CA LEU A 766 -32.49 -21.08 2.67
C LEU A 766 -32.76 -22.21 3.68
N MET A 767 -34.00 -22.67 3.81
CA MET A 767 -34.36 -23.80 4.66
C MET A 767 -34.08 -25.17 3.99
N ARG A 768 -34.04 -25.24 2.64
CA ARG A 768 -33.73 -26.47 1.88
C ARG A 768 -32.23 -26.78 1.79
N THR A 769 -31.37 -25.80 2.05
CA THR A 769 -29.91 -25.93 1.99
C THR A 769 -29.30 -26.41 3.32
N GLN A 770 -30.13 -26.56 4.37
CA GLN A 770 -29.85 -27.32 5.60
C GLN A 770 -30.13 -28.81 5.40
#